data_AF-A0A0M0J2N9-F1
#
_entry.id   AF-A0A0M0J2N9-F1
#
_cell.length_a   1.000
_cell.length_b   1.000
_cell.length_c   1.000
_cell.angle_alpha   90.00
_cell.angle_beta   90.00
_cell.angle_gamma   90.00
#
_symmetry.space_group_name_H-M   'P 1'
#
loop_
_entity.id
_entity.type
_entity.pdbx_description
1 polymer ?
#
loop_
_entity_poly.entity_id
_entity_poly.type
_entity_poly.pdbx_seq_one_letter_code
_entity_poly.pdbx_strand_id
1 'polypeptide(L)'
;MQLISRMVAMTAVATAVVVLLYRRHRRRAKEPKAVAALMNHEPLMGQEKWLGGVLGADGNVYGVPGHAQRVMKLNVQTGKVSLIGGPYPGQYKWLRGVAAPDGAIYCIPSHAETVLKIDCTRSEDQCSHIGGPIPGLWKWHGAVLSPHDGCIYGIPQFAETILKIDVATQKVTEFGGPWPGASPTGKHKWYGGLLGGDGCIYGIPQCANAVLKINPMTQEVTMLGELDGGGWKWHGGVTGRDGCIYGIPANADGVLRIDPMKQEVTVIPFTYHCHHRNDRKYKYLGGVLGPDDCIYCIPSDADFVLKVDPATQTAYEVGESLEGRTGRLNCNKWQNGFLAADGRIYGIPLKSASVLCIDVATQTVYTVGSGFTGANKWEGGVLAHDGAMYCIPMRHKHILKINPETPDGKITEIVDEHGHVLEPTPITTPMASMTGGAVHKAGTTDGHVSVAAAASNGSDGAEPARPHDALFAHLSTAKALACATVNGHKVFGRHVAEALAKDGYIVLPGVLSTSECAEELSRMWEYVERVSPGVLRDEPASWYPAGYKYPGTKGGHKAGEEAAAPDPWPHSGWRSFCDMMQTHQAGWVFTELREKLATRVFEPLYGTRELHASKEGFTFHRPTATGEGRGIHPGVDKQAFVCGQPSHTSGEHFDQGHSESGLQYIQSSTSLLDQQSEDACFLCWPGSHRCHQQLTKSTHRGRSHWVPLTDAELDELRAAGLEPRRVPVKAGDVILWRSDLAHSAAPPLGPRPNFRA
;
A
#
# COMPACT_ATOMS: atom_id res chain seq x y z
N MET A 1 -64.67 7.03 30.32
CA MET A 1 -63.47 7.88 30.12
C MET A 1 -62.29 7.52 31.04
N GLN A 2 -62.49 7.17 32.33
CA GLN A 2 -61.36 6.88 33.24
C GLN A 2 -60.58 5.58 32.95
N LEU A 3 -61.21 4.54 32.37
CA LEU A 3 -60.51 3.29 32.02
C LEU A 3 -59.54 3.45 30.83
N ILE A 4 -59.93 4.23 29.82
CA ILE A 4 -59.11 4.49 28.62
C ILE A 4 -57.86 5.29 29.01
N SER A 5 -58.01 6.27 29.92
CA SER A 5 -56.87 7.06 30.42
C SER A 5 -55.86 6.22 31.21
N ARG A 6 -56.30 5.16 31.90
CA ARG A 6 -55.39 4.24 32.65
C ARG A 6 -54.69 3.24 31.74
N MET A 7 -55.34 2.75 30.68
CA MET A 7 -54.68 1.90 29.68
C MET A 7 -53.59 2.66 28.92
N VAL A 8 -53.86 3.90 28.48
CA VAL A 8 -52.87 4.74 27.78
C VAL A 8 -51.65 5.04 28.67
N ALA A 9 -51.86 5.26 29.98
CA ALA A 9 -50.77 5.47 30.92
C ALA A 9 -49.92 4.20 31.15
N MET A 10 -50.52 3.01 31.23
CA MET A 10 -49.77 1.74 31.34
C MET A 10 -48.96 1.43 30.06
N THR A 11 -49.50 1.71 28.88
CA THR A 11 -48.78 1.52 27.61
C THR A 11 -47.59 2.48 27.51
N ALA A 12 -47.73 3.74 27.98
CA ALA A 12 -46.64 4.71 28.00
C ALA A 12 -45.50 4.29 28.96
N VAL A 13 -45.82 3.73 30.13
CA VAL A 13 -44.81 3.25 31.10
C VAL A 13 -44.10 1.99 30.60
N ALA A 14 -44.82 1.04 30.00
CA ALA A 14 -44.21 -0.15 29.39
C ALA A 14 -43.26 0.23 28.24
N THR A 15 -43.65 1.21 27.41
CA THR A 15 -42.83 1.73 26.32
C THR A 15 -41.58 2.44 26.87
N ALA A 16 -41.70 3.23 27.94
CA ALA A 16 -40.56 3.90 28.58
C ALA A 16 -39.56 2.90 29.21
N VAL A 17 -40.05 1.80 29.81
CA VAL A 17 -39.19 0.74 30.37
C VAL A 17 -38.47 -0.03 29.28
N VAL A 18 -39.14 -0.35 28.17
CA VAL A 18 -38.49 -0.98 26.99
C VAL A 18 -37.45 -0.05 26.38
N VAL A 19 -37.72 1.25 26.28
CA VAL A 19 -36.75 2.26 25.80
C VAL A 19 -35.56 2.41 26.75
N LEU A 20 -35.76 2.33 28.06
CA LEU A 20 -34.67 2.38 29.05
C LEU A 20 -33.82 1.11 29.05
N LEU A 21 -34.43 -0.07 28.91
CA LEU A 21 -33.72 -1.34 28.76
C LEU A 21 -32.95 -1.40 27.43
N TYR A 22 -33.54 -0.88 26.34
CA TYR A 22 -32.90 -0.74 25.04
C TYR A 22 -31.71 0.24 25.09
N ARG A 23 -31.86 1.40 25.76
CA ARG A 23 -30.76 2.37 25.96
C ARG A 23 -29.64 1.84 26.86
N ARG A 24 -29.97 0.99 27.85
CA ARG A 24 -28.98 0.33 28.72
C ARG A 24 -28.24 -0.80 27.99
N HIS A 25 -28.88 -1.48 27.04
CA HIS A 25 -28.23 -2.47 26.18
C HIS A 25 -27.32 -1.80 25.13
N ARG A 26 -27.73 -0.63 24.58
CA ARG A 26 -26.93 0.14 23.60
C ARG A 26 -25.68 0.79 24.18
N ARG A 27 -25.66 1.14 25.46
CA ARG A 27 -24.46 1.64 26.17
C ARG A 27 -23.39 0.56 26.44
N ARG A 28 -23.59 -0.69 25.99
CA ARG A 28 -22.61 -1.78 26.07
C ARG A 28 -22.09 -2.27 24.70
N ALA A 29 -22.50 -1.66 23.58
CA ALA A 29 -21.94 -1.99 22.28
C ALA A 29 -20.56 -1.32 22.12
N LYS A 30 -19.50 -2.13 22.05
CA LYS A 30 -18.12 -1.70 21.77
C LYS A 30 -18.05 -1.08 20.36
N GLU A 31 -17.17 -0.08 20.20
CA GLU A 31 -16.80 0.51 18.90
C GLU A 31 -16.46 -0.58 17.86
N PRO A 32 -16.86 -0.41 16.58
CA PRO A 32 -16.51 -1.35 15.52
C PRO A 32 -15.00 -1.35 15.30
N LYS A 33 -14.38 -2.54 15.28
CA LYS A 33 -12.95 -2.70 15.06
C LYS A 33 -12.63 -2.61 13.57
N ALA A 34 -11.53 -1.95 13.21
CA ALA A 34 -11.01 -1.94 11.85
C ALA A 34 -10.77 -3.37 11.33
N VAL A 35 -11.15 -3.63 10.06
CA VAL A 35 -10.99 -4.93 9.39
C VAL A 35 -9.52 -5.33 9.28
N ALA A 36 -8.59 -4.38 9.24
CA ALA A 36 -7.16 -4.62 9.20
C ALA A 36 -6.42 -3.69 10.18
N ALA A 37 -5.53 -4.22 11.01
CA ALA A 37 -4.78 -3.47 12.01
C ALA A 37 -3.37 -4.01 12.23
N LEU A 38 -2.40 -3.12 12.44
CA LEU A 38 -1.07 -3.50 12.90
C LEU A 38 -1.11 -3.81 14.40
N MET A 39 -0.48 -4.90 14.79
CA MET A 39 -0.36 -5.35 16.18
C MET A 39 1.03 -5.03 16.73
N ASN A 40 1.26 -5.42 17.99
CA ASN A 40 2.50 -5.31 18.77
C ASN A 40 3.07 -3.89 18.96
N HIS A 41 3.23 -3.50 20.23
CA HIS A 41 3.80 -2.20 20.59
C HIS A 41 5.29 -2.11 20.25
N GLU A 42 6.05 -3.16 20.54
CA GLU A 42 7.48 -3.21 20.24
C GLU A 42 7.75 -3.67 18.81
N PRO A 43 8.62 -2.99 18.05
CA PRO A 43 8.92 -3.35 16.66
C PRO A 43 9.74 -4.64 16.56
N LEU A 44 9.30 -5.57 15.72
CA LEU A 44 9.98 -6.83 15.42
C LEU A 44 11.04 -6.61 14.33
N MET A 45 12.28 -6.37 14.76
CA MET A 45 13.41 -6.01 13.89
C MET A 45 14.02 -7.21 13.17
N GLY A 46 14.52 -7.00 11.96
CA GLY A 46 15.19 -8.01 11.13
C GLY A 46 14.53 -8.23 9.76
N GLN A 47 15.25 -8.94 8.90
CA GLN A 47 14.83 -9.31 7.53
C GLN A 47 14.56 -10.82 7.47
N GLU A 48 13.61 -11.26 6.63
CA GLU A 48 13.25 -12.68 6.43
C GLU A 48 13.02 -13.43 7.76
N LYS A 49 12.42 -12.74 8.74
CA LYS A 49 12.42 -13.16 10.16
C LYS A 49 11.77 -14.52 10.34
N TRP A 50 10.49 -14.60 10.04
CA TRP A 50 9.70 -15.81 10.16
C TRP A 50 9.10 -16.17 8.80
N LEU A 51 9.42 -17.37 8.32
CA LEU A 51 9.10 -17.84 6.95
C LEU A 51 7.92 -18.82 6.94
N GLY A 52 7.02 -18.65 7.90
CA GLY A 52 5.84 -19.48 8.08
C GLY A 52 5.14 -19.14 9.39
N GLY A 53 3.83 -19.40 9.42
CA GLY A 53 3.01 -19.26 10.60
C GLY A 53 2.21 -20.53 10.83
N VAL A 54 1.97 -20.88 12.10
CA VAL A 54 1.13 -22.01 12.47
C VAL A 54 0.31 -21.66 13.70
N LEU A 55 -0.94 -22.11 13.76
CA LEU A 55 -1.76 -22.05 14.97
C LEU A 55 -1.37 -23.21 15.89
N GLY A 56 -0.93 -22.90 17.09
CA GLY A 56 -0.60 -23.89 18.11
C GLY A 56 -1.86 -24.48 18.75
N ALA A 57 -1.73 -25.65 19.37
CA ALA A 57 -2.82 -26.31 20.10
C ALA A 57 -3.31 -25.51 21.32
N ASP A 58 -2.51 -24.57 21.82
CA ASP A 58 -2.89 -23.60 22.86
C ASP A 58 -3.67 -22.38 22.32
N GLY A 59 -4.01 -22.39 21.02
CA GLY A 59 -4.73 -21.30 20.36
C GLY A 59 -3.86 -20.08 20.05
N ASN A 60 -2.55 -20.14 20.26
CA ASN A 60 -1.63 -19.04 19.97
C ASN A 60 -1.02 -19.16 18.57
N VAL A 61 -0.58 -18.03 18.02
CA VAL A 61 0.04 -17.98 16.68
C VAL A 61 1.57 -18.04 16.82
N TYR A 62 2.19 -18.95 16.09
CA TYR A 62 3.63 -19.18 16.12
C TYR A 62 4.28 -18.84 14.77
N GLY A 63 5.34 -18.03 14.80
CA GLY A 63 6.18 -17.73 13.64
C GLY A 63 7.41 -18.64 13.58
N VAL A 64 7.58 -19.33 12.44
CA VAL A 64 8.67 -20.28 12.19
C VAL A 64 9.96 -19.53 11.85
N PRO A 65 11.06 -19.68 12.63
CA PRO A 65 12.24 -18.83 12.50
C PRO A 65 13.08 -19.17 11.26
N GLY A 66 12.95 -18.36 10.21
CA GLY A 66 13.82 -18.41 9.02
C GLY A 66 15.17 -17.79 9.33
N HIS A 67 15.22 -16.46 9.43
CA HIS A 67 16.41 -15.69 9.85
C HIS A 67 16.33 -15.25 11.31
N ALA A 68 15.13 -15.18 11.88
CA ALA A 68 14.96 -14.84 13.28
C ALA A 68 15.77 -15.81 14.15
N GLN A 69 16.35 -15.26 15.21
CA GLN A 69 17.10 -16.04 16.21
C GLN A 69 16.15 -16.81 17.14
N ARG A 70 14.86 -16.48 17.15
CA ARG A 70 13.88 -16.95 18.13
C ARG A 70 12.57 -17.26 17.42
N VAL A 71 11.79 -18.19 17.95
CA VAL A 71 10.40 -18.41 17.53
C VAL A 71 9.55 -17.23 18.03
N MET A 72 8.67 -16.70 17.18
CA MET A 72 7.67 -15.71 17.61
C MET A 72 6.44 -16.44 18.15
N LYS A 73 5.95 -16.07 19.32
CA LYS A 73 4.66 -16.51 19.86
C LYS A 73 3.78 -15.29 20.11
N LEU A 74 2.66 -15.21 19.41
CA LEU A 74 1.61 -14.24 19.63
C LEU A 74 0.48 -14.91 20.42
N ASN A 75 0.20 -14.38 21.61
CA ASN A 75 -1.00 -14.78 22.33
C ASN A 75 -2.23 -14.09 21.73
N VAL A 76 -3.16 -14.89 21.20
CA VAL A 76 -4.32 -14.38 20.47
C VAL A 76 -5.28 -13.61 21.37
N GLN A 77 -5.49 -14.08 22.61
CA GLN A 77 -6.43 -13.47 23.55
C GLN A 77 -5.96 -12.12 24.08
N THR A 78 -4.67 -11.97 24.37
CA THR A 78 -4.09 -10.76 24.97
C THR A 78 -3.43 -9.83 23.95
N GLY A 79 -3.13 -10.32 22.75
CA GLY A 79 -2.33 -9.63 21.75
C GLY A 79 -0.83 -9.54 22.08
N LYS A 80 -0.37 -10.16 23.19
CA LYS A 80 1.04 -10.12 23.62
C LYS A 80 1.92 -10.94 22.68
N VAL A 81 2.99 -10.33 22.19
CA VAL A 81 4.06 -11.03 21.45
C VAL A 81 5.21 -11.37 22.40
N SER A 82 5.75 -12.57 22.27
CA SER A 82 6.91 -13.07 22.99
C SER A 82 7.85 -13.82 22.05
N LEU A 83 9.14 -13.86 22.38
CA LEU A 83 10.15 -14.58 21.63
C LEU A 83 10.68 -15.75 22.46
N ILE A 84 10.49 -16.98 21.97
CA ILE A 84 10.81 -18.22 22.68
C ILE A 84 11.86 -19.07 21.93
N GLY A 85 12.48 -20.01 22.64
CA GLY A 85 13.57 -20.85 22.11
C GLY A 85 14.81 -20.04 21.72
N GLY A 86 15.84 -20.71 21.20
CA GLY A 86 17.04 -20.07 20.64
C GLY A 86 17.99 -19.44 21.67
N PRO A 87 18.98 -18.64 21.22
CA PRO A 87 19.17 -18.15 19.86
C PRO A 87 19.55 -19.23 18.84
N TYR A 88 18.97 -19.13 17.63
CA TYR A 88 19.21 -20.03 16.50
C TYR A 88 19.97 -19.30 15.37
N PRO A 89 21.31 -19.44 15.29
CA PRO A 89 22.12 -18.74 14.29
C PRO A 89 21.89 -19.30 12.88
N GLY A 90 22.05 -18.45 11.87
CA GLY A 90 21.92 -18.83 10.46
C GLY A 90 20.67 -18.29 9.77
N GLN A 91 20.62 -18.51 8.46
CA GLN A 91 19.61 -18.02 7.52
C GLN A 91 18.78 -19.18 6.97
N TYR A 92 17.55 -18.90 6.52
CA TYR A 92 16.60 -19.85 5.95
C TYR A 92 16.51 -21.21 6.68
N LYS A 93 16.62 -21.21 8.01
CA LYS A 93 16.78 -22.43 8.82
C LYS A 93 15.63 -23.40 8.62
N TRP A 94 14.42 -22.95 8.96
CA TRP A 94 13.19 -23.69 8.77
C TRP A 94 12.22 -22.89 7.89
N LEU A 95 11.48 -23.60 7.05
CA LEU A 95 10.41 -23.06 6.21
C LEU A 95 9.11 -23.75 6.59
N ARG A 96 8.06 -22.96 6.85
CA ARG A 96 6.74 -23.46 7.27
C ARG A 96 6.78 -24.35 8.53
N GLY A 97 5.61 -24.63 9.07
CA GLY A 97 5.47 -25.58 10.16
C GLY A 97 4.17 -26.33 10.01
N VAL A 98 4.11 -27.52 10.62
CA VAL A 98 2.94 -28.38 10.58
C VAL A 98 2.51 -28.64 12.02
N ALA A 99 1.28 -28.27 12.36
CA ALA A 99 0.66 -28.65 13.62
C ALA A 99 0.36 -30.15 13.58
N ALA A 100 0.62 -30.84 14.69
CA ALA A 100 0.48 -32.28 14.80
C ALA A 100 -0.45 -32.67 15.97
N PRO A 101 -0.99 -33.91 15.97
CA PRO A 101 -1.95 -34.36 16.99
C PRO A 101 -1.41 -34.40 18.42
N ASP A 102 -0.09 -34.45 18.60
CA ASP A 102 0.57 -34.41 19.91
C ASP A 102 0.58 -32.99 20.53
N GLY A 103 -0.04 -32.01 19.85
CA GLY A 103 -0.12 -30.63 20.31
C GLY A 103 1.13 -29.80 20.00
N ALA A 104 2.09 -30.35 19.24
CA ALA A 104 3.29 -29.64 18.84
C ALA A 104 3.24 -29.15 17.38
N ILE A 105 4.13 -28.20 17.07
CA ILE A 105 4.41 -27.73 15.72
C ILE A 105 5.78 -28.25 15.30
N TYR A 106 5.86 -28.84 14.12
CA TYR A 106 7.10 -29.34 13.53
C TYR A 106 7.52 -28.43 12.38
N CYS A 107 8.64 -27.72 12.55
CA CYS A 107 9.17 -26.78 11.58
C CYS A 107 10.10 -27.49 10.60
N ILE A 108 9.84 -27.33 9.31
CA ILE A 108 10.48 -28.16 8.28
C ILE A 108 11.87 -27.61 7.93
N PRO A 109 12.94 -28.41 8.01
CA PRO A 109 14.29 -27.94 7.76
C PRO A 109 14.51 -27.58 6.29
N SER A 110 14.96 -26.37 6.04
CA SER A 110 15.41 -25.93 4.72
C SER A 110 16.93 -25.84 4.68
N HIS A 111 17.53 -25.00 5.53
CA HIS A 111 18.99 -24.93 5.74
C HIS A 111 19.41 -25.57 7.07
N ALA A 112 18.49 -25.67 8.04
CA ALA A 112 18.77 -26.31 9.31
C ALA A 112 19.05 -27.81 9.14
N GLU A 113 19.88 -28.36 10.03
CA GLU A 113 20.24 -29.78 10.01
C GLU A 113 19.30 -30.65 10.85
N THR A 114 18.33 -30.06 11.53
CA THR A 114 17.37 -30.77 12.40
C THR A 114 15.98 -30.21 12.19
N VAL A 115 14.95 -30.97 12.55
CA VAL A 115 13.58 -30.46 12.65
C VAL A 115 13.45 -29.71 13.98
N LEU A 116 12.89 -28.51 13.97
CA LEU A 116 12.56 -27.78 15.19
C LEU A 116 11.13 -28.13 15.62
N LYS A 117 10.98 -28.74 16.80
CA LYS A 117 9.71 -29.05 17.44
C LYS A 117 9.36 -27.94 18.43
N ILE A 118 8.13 -27.44 18.37
CA ILE A 118 7.57 -26.44 19.29
C ILE A 118 6.37 -27.07 19.99
N ASP A 119 6.53 -27.50 21.24
CA ASP A 119 5.49 -28.01 22.11
C ASP A 119 4.59 -26.85 22.59
N CYS A 120 3.35 -26.83 22.09
CA CYS A 120 2.38 -25.78 22.45
C CYS A 120 1.60 -26.13 23.73
N THR A 121 1.74 -27.33 24.28
CA THR A 121 0.99 -27.78 25.47
C THR A 121 1.65 -27.33 26.78
N ARG A 122 2.93 -26.97 26.72
CA ARG A 122 3.73 -26.55 27.88
C ARG A 122 3.86 -25.04 27.95
N SER A 123 3.95 -24.48 29.16
CA SER A 123 4.21 -23.05 29.36
C SER A 123 5.70 -22.67 29.27
N GLU A 124 6.59 -23.63 29.54
CA GLU A 124 8.05 -23.46 29.58
C GLU A 124 8.74 -24.53 28.71
N ASP A 125 9.96 -24.23 28.24
CA ASP A 125 10.80 -25.12 27.41
C ASP A 125 10.08 -25.69 26.18
N GLN A 126 9.35 -24.82 25.47
CA GLN A 126 8.52 -25.22 24.33
C GLN A 126 9.34 -25.73 23.13
N CYS A 127 10.62 -25.35 22.98
CA CYS A 127 11.38 -25.64 21.75
C CYS A 127 12.44 -26.72 21.94
N SER A 128 12.43 -27.74 21.08
CA SER A 128 13.44 -28.81 21.04
C SER A 128 13.79 -29.20 19.60
N HIS A 129 14.89 -29.92 19.42
CA HIS A 129 15.35 -30.40 18.11
C HIS A 129 15.18 -31.91 18.00
N ILE A 130 14.72 -32.38 16.85
CA ILE A 130 14.62 -33.82 16.56
C ILE A 130 15.24 -34.15 15.19
N GLY A 131 15.71 -35.38 15.09
CA GLY A 131 16.43 -35.86 13.90
C GLY A 131 17.78 -35.18 13.70
N GLY A 132 18.45 -35.61 12.63
CA GLY A 132 19.69 -35.04 12.14
C GLY A 132 20.98 -35.52 12.83
N PRO A 133 22.13 -34.97 12.40
CA PRO A 133 22.27 -33.89 11.41
C PRO A 133 21.86 -34.31 9.99
N ILE A 134 21.10 -33.44 9.31
CA ILE A 134 20.61 -33.59 7.93
C ILE A 134 21.21 -32.47 7.06
N PRO A 135 22.40 -32.66 6.48
CA PRO A 135 23.12 -31.59 5.78
C PRO A 135 22.43 -31.18 4.47
N GLY A 136 22.67 -29.94 4.04
CA GLY A 136 22.20 -29.42 2.76
C GLY A 136 21.34 -28.16 2.89
N LEU A 137 21.20 -27.43 1.77
CA LEU A 137 20.49 -26.15 1.70
C LEU A 137 19.24 -26.29 0.84
N TRP A 138 18.18 -25.54 1.18
CA TRP A 138 16.90 -25.52 0.47
C TRP A 138 16.27 -26.92 0.31
N LYS A 139 16.44 -27.79 1.32
CA LYS A 139 16.09 -29.22 1.24
C LYS A 139 14.62 -29.44 0.93
N TRP A 140 13.74 -29.11 1.87
CA TRP A 140 12.29 -29.23 1.76
C TRP A 140 11.64 -27.86 1.94
N HIS A 141 10.54 -27.59 1.22
CA HIS A 141 9.90 -26.27 1.23
C HIS A 141 8.54 -26.25 1.95
N GLY A 142 7.75 -27.31 1.82
CA GLY A 142 6.50 -27.51 2.54
C GLY A 142 6.36 -28.95 3.00
N ALA A 143 5.38 -29.22 3.86
CA ALA A 143 5.10 -30.57 4.33
C ALA A 143 3.61 -30.77 4.60
N VAL A 144 3.17 -32.03 4.61
CA VAL A 144 1.77 -32.41 4.84
C VAL A 144 1.72 -33.46 5.94
N LEU A 145 0.82 -33.27 6.91
CA LEU A 145 0.46 -34.30 7.88
C LEU A 145 -0.48 -35.31 7.19
N SER A 146 -0.08 -36.57 7.19
CA SER A 146 -0.90 -37.68 6.72
C SER A 146 -1.92 -38.06 7.80
N PRO A 147 -3.23 -38.05 7.49
CA PRO A 147 -4.24 -38.52 8.44
C PRO A 147 -4.23 -40.06 8.60
N HIS A 148 -3.54 -40.79 7.72
CA HIS A 148 -3.53 -42.26 7.73
C HIS A 148 -2.58 -42.85 8.76
N ASP A 149 -1.36 -42.31 8.84
CA ASP A 149 -0.29 -42.84 9.71
C ASP A 149 0.23 -41.80 10.71
N GLY A 150 -0.38 -40.60 10.76
CA GLY A 150 0.01 -39.53 11.67
C GLY A 150 1.41 -38.97 11.42
N CYS A 151 2.03 -39.29 10.28
CA CYS A 151 3.37 -38.83 9.93
C CYS A 151 3.33 -37.54 9.10
N ILE A 152 4.38 -36.74 9.20
CA ILE A 152 4.56 -35.52 8.40
C ILE A 152 5.54 -35.80 7.27
N TYR A 153 5.16 -35.43 6.04
CA TYR A 153 5.92 -35.67 4.83
C TYR A 153 6.41 -34.36 4.23
N GLY A 154 7.72 -34.10 4.27
CA GLY A 154 8.36 -32.93 3.69
C GLY A 154 8.64 -33.11 2.20
N ILE A 155 8.21 -32.14 1.41
CA ILE A 155 8.25 -32.17 -0.06
C ILE A 155 9.60 -31.64 -0.57
N PRO A 156 10.34 -32.44 -1.36
CA PRO A 156 11.70 -32.11 -1.77
C PRO A 156 11.74 -30.93 -2.73
N GLN A 157 12.48 -29.90 -2.34
CA GLN A 157 12.75 -28.73 -3.17
C GLN A 157 14.11 -28.89 -3.83
N PHE A 158 15.19 -29.00 -3.05
CA PHE A 158 16.54 -29.37 -3.51
C PHE A 158 16.96 -30.74 -2.99
N ALA A 159 16.34 -31.23 -1.92
CA ALA A 159 16.61 -32.56 -1.40
C ALA A 159 16.33 -33.63 -2.47
N GLU A 160 17.07 -34.73 -2.40
CA GLU A 160 16.87 -35.89 -3.28
C GLU A 160 15.85 -36.88 -2.72
N THR A 161 15.38 -36.68 -1.51
CA THR A 161 14.52 -37.60 -0.77
C THR A 161 13.34 -36.84 -0.17
N ILE A 162 12.27 -37.56 0.17
CA ILE A 162 11.18 -37.06 1.00
C ILE A 162 11.59 -37.16 2.46
N LEU A 163 11.34 -36.11 3.23
CA LEU A 163 11.45 -36.16 4.69
C LEU A 163 10.20 -36.84 5.26
N LYS A 164 10.37 -37.82 6.14
CA LYS A 164 9.28 -38.39 6.95
C LYS A 164 9.55 -38.18 8.43
N ILE A 165 8.61 -37.56 9.12
CA ILE A 165 8.63 -37.37 10.58
C ILE A 165 7.48 -38.19 11.16
N ASP A 166 7.81 -39.21 11.93
CA ASP A 166 6.83 -39.93 12.74
C ASP A 166 6.58 -39.12 14.02
N VAL A 167 5.36 -38.60 14.17
CA VAL A 167 4.99 -37.75 15.30
C VAL A 167 5.01 -38.53 16.61
N ALA A 168 4.54 -39.78 16.60
CA ALA A 168 4.40 -40.61 17.80
C ALA A 168 5.77 -41.02 18.35
N THR A 169 6.69 -41.42 17.48
CA THR A 169 8.05 -41.86 17.88
C THR A 169 9.08 -40.73 17.85
N GLN A 170 8.73 -39.57 17.27
CA GLN A 170 9.63 -38.46 16.94
C GLN A 170 10.81 -38.86 16.04
N LYS A 171 10.70 -40.00 15.36
CA LYS A 171 11.73 -40.50 14.45
C LYS A 171 11.68 -39.70 13.14
N VAL A 172 12.84 -39.22 12.71
CA VAL A 172 13.01 -38.54 11.42
C VAL A 172 13.74 -39.48 10.47
N THR A 173 13.19 -39.68 9.28
CA THR A 173 13.72 -40.56 8.22
C THR A 173 13.59 -39.91 6.86
N GLU A 174 14.29 -40.46 5.87
CA GLU A 174 14.26 -40.00 4.48
C GLU A 174 14.03 -41.19 3.54
N PHE A 175 13.22 -41.02 2.50
CA PHE A 175 12.92 -42.10 1.54
C PHE A 175 12.44 -41.56 0.18
N GLY A 176 12.22 -42.48 -0.78
CA GLY A 176 11.47 -42.21 -2.03
C GLY A 176 12.28 -41.78 -3.25
N GLY A 177 13.48 -41.24 -3.10
CA GLY A 177 14.36 -40.83 -4.21
C GLY A 177 15.67 -41.60 -4.31
N PRO A 178 16.72 -41.10 -5.02
CA PRO A 178 16.82 -39.80 -5.69
C PRO A 178 15.97 -39.70 -6.97
N TRP A 179 15.72 -38.48 -7.45
CA TRP A 179 15.04 -38.22 -8.73
C TRP A 179 15.89 -37.35 -9.65
N PRO A 180 17.00 -37.90 -10.16
CA PRO A 180 17.84 -37.17 -11.11
C PRO A 180 17.02 -36.82 -12.36
N GLY A 181 17.11 -35.57 -12.81
CA GLY A 181 16.37 -35.10 -13.99
C GLY A 181 14.90 -34.78 -13.74
N ALA A 182 14.38 -34.91 -12.51
CA ALA A 182 13.03 -34.45 -12.18
C ALA A 182 12.85 -32.95 -12.46
N SER A 183 13.94 -32.18 -12.51
CA SER A 183 13.96 -30.82 -13.05
C SER A 183 15.25 -30.60 -13.86
N PRO A 184 15.31 -29.61 -14.77
CA PRO A 184 16.49 -29.36 -15.60
C PRO A 184 17.79 -29.10 -14.81
N THR A 185 17.67 -28.61 -13.56
CA THR A 185 18.82 -28.26 -12.71
C THR A 185 19.00 -29.20 -11.51
N GLY A 186 18.11 -30.19 -11.35
CA GLY A 186 17.98 -30.98 -10.12
C GLY A 186 17.43 -30.19 -8.90
N LYS A 187 17.18 -28.89 -9.07
CA LYS A 187 16.79 -27.95 -8.01
C LYS A 187 15.41 -27.34 -8.29
N HIS A 188 14.80 -26.81 -7.24
CA HIS A 188 13.47 -26.19 -7.29
C HIS A 188 12.38 -27.15 -7.81
N LYS A 189 12.44 -28.43 -7.42
CA LYS A 189 11.60 -29.49 -8.00
C LYS A 189 10.11 -29.21 -7.74
N TRP A 190 9.67 -29.33 -6.49
CA TRP A 190 8.27 -29.11 -6.09
C TRP A 190 8.16 -28.06 -4.99
N TYR A 191 7.17 -27.16 -5.09
CA TYR A 191 7.00 -26.03 -4.16
C TYR A 191 6.48 -26.46 -2.78
N GLY A 192 5.67 -27.52 -2.72
CA GLY A 192 4.98 -27.94 -1.51
C GLY A 192 3.97 -29.03 -1.83
N GLY A 193 3.37 -29.61 -0.79
CA GLY A 193 2.48 -30.75 -0.89
C GLY A 193 1.05 -30.41 -0.52
N LEU A 194 0.09 -31.13 -1.11
CA LEU A 194 -1.31 -31.10 -0.72
C LEU A 194 -1.84 -32.54 -0.61
N LEU A 195 -2.79 -32.75 0.30
CA LEU A 195 -3.52 -34.01 0.38
C LEU A 195 -4.55 -34.05 -0.75
N GLY A 196 -4.51 -35.12 -1.55
CA GLY A 196 -5.52 -35.41 -2.56
C GLY A 196 -6.73 -36.13 -1.97
N GLY A 197 -7.84 -36.15 -2.71
CA GLY A 197 -9.06 -36.85 -2.30
C GLY A 197 -8.91 -38.37 -2.11
N ASP A 198 -7.83 -38.96 -2.63
CA ASP A 198 -7.47 -40.37 -2.46
C ASP A 198 -6.62 -40.65 -1.21
N GLY A 199 -6.34 -39.63 -0.39
CA GLY A 199 -5.50 -39.73 0.80
C GLY A 199 -3.98 -39.74 0.52
N CYS A 200 -3.57 -39.63 -0.74
CA CYS A 200 -2.16 -39.47 -1.11
C CYS A 200 -1.74 -38.00 -1.03
N ILE A 201 -0.42 -37.76 -0.93
CA ILE A 201 0.17 -36.42 -0.90
C ILE A 201 0.78 -36.11 -2.27
N TYR A 202 0.46 -34.95 -2.81
CA TYR A 202 0.88 -34.51 -4.14
C TYR A 202 1.76 -33.27 -4.07
N GLY A 203 2.99 -33.37 -4.56
CA GLY A 203 3.93 -32.26 -4.68
C GLY A 203 3.70 -31.45 -5.94
N ILE A 204 3.45 -30.14 -5.79
CA ILE A 204 3.19 -29.23 -6.92
C ILE A 204 4.48 -28.88 -7.66
N PRO A 205 4.59 -29.14 -8.97
CA PRO A 205 5.83 -28.94 -9.74
C PRO A 205 6.16 -27.46 -9.91
N GLN A 206 7.25 -26.98 -9.31
CA GLN A 206 7.73 -25.63 -9.57
C GLN A 206 8.61 -25.61 -10.82
N CYS A 207 9.71 -26.35 -10.79
CA CYS A 207 10.55 -26.62 -11.96
C CYS A 207 10.54 -28.10 -12.34
N ALA A 208 9.81 -28.95 -11.61
CA ALA A 208 9.73 -30.35 -11.96
C ALA A 208 8.96 -30.60 -13.27
N ASN A 209 9.29 -31.72 -13.92
CA ASN A 209 8.66 -32.22 -15.15
C ASN A 209 7.50 -33.20 -14.89
N ALA A 210 7.15 -33.44 -13.64
CA ALA A 210 6.00 -34.25 -13.24
C ALA A 210 5.52 -33.84 -11.85
N VAL A 211 4.30 -34.23 -11.51
CA VAL A 211 3.75 -34.12 -10.15
C VAL A 211 4.31 -35.25 -9.30
N LEU A 212 4.82 -34.95 -8.11
CA LEU A 212 5.23 -35.98 -7.14
C LEU A 212 3.98 -36.54 -6.47
N LYS A 213 3.82 -37.86 -6.37
CA LYS A 213 2.79 -38.54 -5.58
C LYS A 213 3.42 -39.42 -4.51
N ILE A 214 2.96 -39.29 -3.29
CA ILE A 214 3.38 -40.08 -2.13
C ILE A 214 2.14 -40.77 -1.57
N ASN A 215 2.17 -42.09 -1.47
CA ASN A 215 1.12 -42.86 -0.80
C ASN A 215 1.55 -43.14 0.64
N PRO A 216 0.96 -42.51 1.67
CA PRO A 216 1.35 -42.72 3.06
C PRO A 216 1.11 -44.15 3.56
N MET A 217 0.09 -44.84 3.03
CA MET A 217 -0.28 -46.19 3.47
C MET A 217 0.73 -47.25 3.01
N THR A 218 1.21 -47.14 1.76
CA THR A 218 2.16 -48.11 1.18
C THR A 218 3.61 -47.62 1.22
N GLN A 219 3.83 -46.34 1.49
CA GLN A 219 5.09 -45.61 1.30
C GLN A 219 5.62 -45.64 -0.14
N GLU A 220 4.75 -45.95 -1.10
CA GLU A 220 5.10 -45.86 -2.51
C GLU A 220 5.20 -44.39 -2.94
N VAL A 221 6.20 -44.12 -3.79
CA VAL A 221 6.41 -42.79 -4.38
C VAL A 221 6.45 -42.91 -5.88
N THR A 222 5.60 -42.15 -6.55
CA THR A 222 5.45 -42.17 -8.01
C THR A 222 5.45 -40.75 -8.58
N MET A 223 5.65 -40.64 -9.89
CA MET A 223 5.51 -39.40 -10.64
C MET A 223 4.26 -39.48 -11.51
N LEU A 224 3.53 -38.38 -11.59
CA LEU A 224 2.27 -38.30 -12.31
C LEU A 224 2.31 -37.20 -13.37
N GLY A 225 1.89 -37.56 -14.58
CA GLY A 225 1.86 -36.68 -15.75
C GLY A 225 3.25 -36.44 -16.38
N GLU A 226 3.21 -35.84 -17.57
CA GLU A 226 4.39 -35.38 -18.30
C GLU A 226 4.25 -33.87 -18.53
N LEU A 227 5.16 -33.09 -17.95
CA LEU A 227 5.13 -31.64 -17.96
C LEU A 227 6.49 -31.09 -18.38
N ASP A 228 6.52 -29.89 -18.95
CA ASP A 228 7.79 -29.23 -19.25
C ASP A 228 8.56 -28.91 -17.98
N GLY A 229 9.87 -29.22 -17.97
CA GLY A 229 10.77 -28.87 -16.88
C GLY A 229 11.08 -27.37 -16.82
N GLY A 230 11.39 -26.86 -15.62
CA GLY A 230 11.80 -25.46 -15.40
C GLY A 230 10.63 -24.48 -15.25
N GLY A 231 10.93 -23.19 -15.45
CA GLY A 231 9.94 -22.12 -15.59
C GLY A 231 9.35 -21.53 -14.31
N TRP A 232 9.56 -22.12 -13.13
CA TRP A 232 8.88 -21.72 -11.87
C TRP A 232 7.36 -21.64 -12.06
N LYS A 233 6.78 -22.70 -12.62
CA LYS A 233 5.44 -22.77 -13.20
C LYS A 233 4.33 -22.41 -12.22
N TRP A 234 4.22 -23.18 -11.14
CA TRP A 234 3.14 -23.04 -10.15
C TRP A 234 3.68 -22.74 -8.75
N HIS A 235 2.95 -21.89 -8.01
CA HIS A 235 3.31 -21.44 -6.67
C HIS A 235 2.36 -22.01 -5.62
N GLY A 236 2.57 -23.29 -5.30
CA GLY A 236 1.66 -24.06 -4.44
C GLY A 236 0.35 -24.40 -5.15
N GLY A 237 -0.64 -24.82 -4.36
CA GLY A 237 -1.94 -25.23 -4.89
C GLY A 237 -3.05 -25.11 -3.86
N VAL A 238 -4.26 -25.46 -4.28
CA VAL A 238 -5.48 -25.55 -3.47
C VAL A 238 -6.17 -26.87 -3.78
N THR A 239 -6.61 -27.60 -2.76
CA THR A 239 -7.49 -28.76 -2.95
C THR A 239 -8.92 -28.27 -3.12
N GLY A 240 -9.53 -28.55 -4.25
CA GLY A 240 -10.94 -28.26 -4.53
C GLY A 240 -11.87 -29.20 -3.77
N ARG A 241 -13.15 -28.84 -3.69
CA ARG A 241 -14.16 -29.68 -3.03
C ARG A 241 -14.44 -31.00 -3.76
N ASP A 242 -14.09 -31.06 -5.03
CA ASP A 242 -14.10 -32.26 -5.86
C ASP A 242 -12.96 -33.24 -5.53
N GLY A 243 -12.06 -32.87 -4.59
CA GLY A 243 -10.91 -33.67 -4.20
C GLY A 243 -9.72 -33.57 -5.17
N CYS A 244 -9.85 -32.77 -6.24
CA CYS A 244 -8.75 -32.46 -7.15
C CYS A 244 -7.85 -31.37 -6.56
N ILE A 245 -6.62 -31.29 -7.06
CA ILE A 245 -5.64 -30.28 -6.63
C ILE A 245 -5.35 -29.34 -7.79
N TYR A 246 -5.39 -28.04 -7.51
CA TYR A 246 -5.22 -26.99 -8.49
C TYR A 246 -3.95 -26.19 -8.21
N GLY A 247 -2.96 -26.26 -9.09
CA GLY A 247 -1.70 -25.54 -8.96
C GLY A 247 -1.82 -24.10 -9.45
N ILE A 248 -1.42 -23.14 -8.61
CA ILE A 248 -1.64 -21.71 -8.86
C ILE A 248 -0.62 -21.18 -9.89
N PRO A 249 -1.05 -20.61 -11.03
CA PRO A 249 -0.17 -20.24 -12.13
C PRO A 249 0.65 -18.98 -11.82
N ALA A 250 1.90 -19.16 -11.39
CA ALA A 250 2.84 -18.06 -11.21
C ALA A 250 3.43 -17.63 -12.56
N ASN A 251 4.13 -18.56 -13.23
CA ASN A 251 4.72 -18.33 -14.55
C ASN A 251 4.08 -19.22 -15.64
N ALA A 252 3.36 -20.26 -15.26
CA ALA A 252 2.65 -21.13 -16.22
C ALA A 252 1.51 -20.39 -16.93
N ASP A 253 1.24 -20.75 -18.18
CA ASP A 253 0.13 -20.20 -18.98
C ASP A 253 -1.21 -20.88 -18.72
N GLY A 254 -1.27 -21.82 -17.78
CA GLY A 254 -2.50 -22.49 -17.36
C GLY A 254 -2.44 -22.94 -15.90
N VAL A 255 -3.62 -23.16 -15.33
CA VAL A 255 -3.79 -23.71 -13.98
C VAL A 255 -3.57 -25.22 -14.05
N LEU A 256 -2.64 -25.75 -13.25
CA LEU A 256 -2.46 -27.20 -13.16
C LEU A 256 -3.69 -27.80 -12.49
N ARG A 257 -4.23 -28.90 -13.02
CA ARG A 257 -5.25 -29.71 -12.36
C ARG A 257 -4.73 -31.13 -12.22
N ILE A 258 -4.73 -31.63 -10.99
CA ILE A 258 -4.39 -33.01 -10.64
C ILE A 258 -5.68 -33.65 -10.17
N ASP A 259 -6.06 -34.76 -10.78
CA ASP A 259 -7.19 -35.59 -10.38
C ASP A 259 -6.66 -36.85 -9.67
N PRO A 260 -6.64 -36.88 -8.33
CA PRO A 260 -6.12 -38.02 -7.59
C PRO A 260 -6.90 -39.30 -7.84
N MET A 261 -8.21 -39.24 -8.07
CA MET A 261 -9.01 -40.44 -8.26
C MET A 261 -8.77 -41.06 -9.64
N LYS A 262 -8.58 -40.22 -10.67
CA LYS A 262 -8.27 -40.67 -12.03
C LYS A 262 -6.78 -40.88 -12.31
N GLN A 263 -5.91 -40.44 -11.40
CA GLN A 263 -4.46 -40.41 -11.63
C GLN A 263 -4.13 -39.63 -12.91
N GLU A 264 -4.72 -38.45 -13.05
CA GLU A 264 -4.61 -37.63 -14.27
C GLU A 264 -4.05 -36.24 -13.94
N VAL A 265 -3.21 -35.72 -14.84
CA VAL A 265 -2.71 -34.34 -14.77
C VAL A 265 -3.11 -33.62 -16.05
N THR A 266 -3.81 -32.50 -15.89
CA THR A 266 -4.31 -31.64 -16.97
C THR A 266 -3.96 -30.19 -16.69
N VAL A 267 -4.10 -29.32 -17.69
CA VAL A 267 -3.88 -27.88 -17.56
C VAL A 267 -5.10 -27.14 -18.08
N ILE A 268 -5.67 -26.27 -17.24
CA ILE A 268 -6.79 -25.41 -17.60
C ILE A 268 -6.23 -24.10 -18.16
N PRO A 269 -6.46 -23.77 -19.45
CA PRO A 269 -5.99 -22.52 -20.04
C PRO A 269 -6.79 -21.33 -19.53
N PHE A 270 -6.18 -20.15 -19.54
CA PHE A 270 -6.86 -18.89 -19.23
C PHE A 270 -6.26 -17.72 -20.02
N THR A 271 -7.02 -16.63 -20.11
CA THR A 271 -6.53 -15.35 -20.60
C THR A 271 -6.17 -14.46 -19.42
N TYR A 272 -5.12 -13.65 -19.59
CA TYR A 272 -4.52 -12.86 -18.53
C TYR A 272 -4.23 -11.44 -19.01
N HIS A 273 -4.51 -10.45 -18.17
CA HIS A 273 -4.16 -9.07 -18.40
C HIS A 273 -3.16 -8.54 -17.37
N CYS A 274 -2.17 -7.81 -17.87
CA CYS A 274 -1.20 -7.09 -17.06
C CYS A 274 -0.58 -5.96 -17.85
N HIS A 275 -0.73 -4.73 -17.36
CA HIS A 275 -0.21 -3.55 -18.04
C HIS A 275 1.32 -3.36 -17.82
N HIS A 276 1.90 -3.80 -16.69
CA HIS A 276 3.29 -3.45 -16.34
C HIS A 276 4.34 -4.48 -16.77
N ARG A 277 3.96 -5.64 -17.31
CA ARG A 277 4.90 -6.64 -17.82
C ARG A 277 4.30 -7.52 -18.91
N ASN A 278 5.15 -7.93 -19.87
CA ASN A 278 4.76 -8.74 -21.03
C ASN A 278 5.43 -10.13 -21.07
N ASP A 279 6.25 -10.48 -20.08
CA ASP A 279 6.95 -11.78 -20.00
C ASP A 279 6.07 -12.93 -19.48
N ARG A 280 4.82 -12.64 -19.12
CA ARG A 280 3.82 -13.56 -18.57
C ARG A 280 4.27 -14.26 -17.28
N LYS A 281 5.07 -13.61 -16.43
CA LYS A 281 5.57 -14.18 -15.16
C LYS A 281 4.98 -13.49 -13.92
N TYR A 282 5.07 -14.18 -12.77
CA TYR A 282 4.64 -13.72 -11.44
C TYR A 282 3.17 -13.29 -11.34
N LYS A 283 2.29 -13.94 -12.13
CA LYS A 283 0.88 -13.57 -12.28
C LYS A 283 0.12 -13.70 -10.95
N TYR A 284 0.12 -14.90 -10.39
CA TYR A 284 -0.62 -15.23 -9.17
C TYR A 284 0.29 -15.92 -8.16
N LEU A 285 0.18 -15.54 -6.88
CA LEU A 285 0.96 -16.12 -5.78
C LEU A 285 0.02 -16.59 -4.68
N GLY A 286 -0.47 -17.82 -4.81
CA GLY A 286 -1.43 -18.42 -3.88
C GLY A 286 -2.87 -18.35 -4.37
N GLY A 287 -3.72 -19.20 -3.80
CA GLY A 287 -5.13 -19.27 -4.13
C GLY A 287 -5.95 -19.70 -2.94
N VAL A 288 -7.26 -19.49 -3.03
CA VAL A 288 -8.21 -19.75 -1.94
C VAL A 288 -9.45 -20.41 -2.51
N LEU A 289 -9.91 -21.49 -1.88
CA LEU A 289 -11.21 -22.09 -2.18
C LEU A 289 -12.31 -21.19 -1.59
N GLY A 290 -13.18 -20.67 -2.45
CA GLY A 290 -14.33 -19.87 -2.06
C GLY A 290 -15.51 -20.72 -1.59
N PRO A 291 -16.54 -20.10 -0.99
CA PRO A 291 -17.76 -20.78 -0.55
C PRO A 291 -18.65 -21.26 -1.71
N ASP A 292 -18.35 -20.83 -2.94
CA ASP A 292 -19.01 -21.25 -4.19
C ASP A 292 -18.28 -22.43 -4.86
N ASP A 293 -17.41 -23.12 -4.12
CA ASP A 293 -16.57 -24.24 -4.58
C ASP A 293 -15.60 -23.89 -5.73
N CYS A 294 -15.47 -22.60 -6.08
CA CYS A 294 -14.50 -22.10 -7.03
C CYS A 294 -13.19 -21.68 -6.34
N ILE A 295 -12.10 -21.63 -7.10
CA ILE A 295 -10.78 -21.24 -6.59
C ILE A 295 -10.43 -19.86 -7.11
N TYR A 296 -10.03 -18.98 -6.20
CA TYR A 296 -9.63 -17.61 -6.51
C TYR A 296 -8.12 -17.47 -6.35
N CYS A 297 -7.40 -17.29 -7.45
CA CYS A 297 -5.96 -17.07 -7.43
C CYS A 297 -5.66 -15.60 -7.11
N ILE A 298 -4.75 -15.37 -6.17
CA ILE A 298 -4.46 -14.06 -5.62
C ILE A 298 -3.48 -13.31 -6.54
N PRO A 299 -3.86 -12.12 -7.06
CA PRO A 299 -3.07 -11.35 -8.01
C PRO A 299 -1.77 -10.84 -7.38
N SER A 300 -0.63 -11.27 -7.91
CA SER A 300 0.68 -10.70 -7.57
C SER A 300 1.03 -9.59 -8.56
N ASP A 301 1.23 -9.95 -9.82
CA ASP A 301 1.41 -8.99 -10.92
C ASP A 301 0.17 -8.92 -11.81
N ALA A 302 -0.74 -9.87 -11.70
CA ALA A 302 -2.04 -9.81 -12.37
C ALA A 302 -2.79 -8.52 -12.07
N ASP A 303 -3.46 -7.96 -13.07
CA ASP A 303 -4.36 -6.83 -12.87
C ASP A 303 -5.76 -7.29 -12.42
N PHE A 304 -6.06 -8.58 -12.52
CA PHE A 304 -7.34 -9.16 -12.08
C PHE A 304 -7.12 -10.37 -11.18
N VAL A 305 -8.16 -10.73 -10.43
CA VAL A 305 -8.23 -12.02 -9.74
C VAL A 305 -8.60 -13.08 -10.77
N LEU A 306 -7.96 -14.25 -10.74
CA LEU A 306 -8.36 -15.39 -11.57
C LEU A 306 -9.32 -16.28 -10.79
N LYS A 307 -10.52 -16.49 -11.32
CA LYS A 307 -11.46 -17.49 -10.84
C LYS A 307 -11.30 -18.77 -11.67
N VAL A 308 -11.18 -19.89 -10.99
CA VAL A 308 -11.13 -21.24 -11.56
C VAL A 308 -12.36 -21.96 -11.06
N ASP A 309 -13.14 -22.51 -11.99
CA ASP A 309 -14.33 -23.30 -11.70
C ASP A 309 -14.01 -24.79 -11.91
N PRO A 310 -13.86 -25.57 -10.82
CA PRO A 310 -13.66 -27.02 -10.91
C PRO A 310 -14.73 -27.77 -11.69
N ALA A 311 -16.00 -27.37 -11.61
CA ALA A 311 -17.12 -28.09 -12.18
C ALA A 311 -17.13 -27.97 -13.72
N THR A 312 -16.84 -26.79 -14.24
CA THR A 312 -16.76 -26.54 -15.68
C THR A 312 -15.35 -26.69 -16.24
N GLN A 313 -14.33 -26.80 -15.38
CA GLN A 313 -12.91 -26.78 -15.74
C GLN A 313 -12.53 -25.55 -16.58
N THR A 314 -13.07 -24.39 -16.20
CA THR A 314 -12.77 -23.11 -16.85
C THR A 314 -12.04 -22.18 -15.90
N ALA A 315 -11.27 -21.24 -16.45
CA ALA A 315 -10.58 -20.22 -15.68
C ALA A 315 -10.67 -18.87 -16.40
N TYR A 316 -11.09 -17.83 -15.68
CA TYR A 316 -11.31 -16.49 -16.21
C TYR A 316 -11.10 -15.41 -15.14
N GLU A 317 -10.76 -14.21 -15.59
CA GLU A 317 -10.55 -13.06 -14.71
C GLU A 317 -11.88 -12.50 -14.20
N VAL A 318 -11.90 -12.09 -12.92
CA VAL A 318 -13.09 -11.54 -12.25
C VAL A 318 -12.78 -10.26 -11.52
N GLY A 319 -13.82 -9.44 -11.34
CA GLY A 319 -13.75 -8.14 -10.69
C GLY A 319 -13.25 -7.02 -11.62
N GLU A 320 -13.04 -5.86 -11.01
CA GLU A 320 -12.49 -4.69 -11.70
C GLU A 320 -10.96 -4.78 -11.79
N SER A 321 -10.39 -4.07 -12.77
CA SER A 321 -8.93 -3.96 -12.89
C SER A 321 -8.34 -3.33 -11.63
N LEU A 322 -7.31 -3.98 -11.11
CA LEU A 322 -6.47 -3.54 -10.01
C LEU A 322 -5.29 -2.69 -10.49
N GLU A 323 -5.25 -2.34 -11.78
CA GLU A 323 -4.28 -1.40 -12.34
C GLU A 323 -4.34 -0.05 -11.60
N GLY A 324 -3.19 0.48 -11.23
CA GLY A 324 -3.06 1.76 -10.53
C GLY A 324 -3.57 1.77 -9.08
N ARG A 325 -4.33 0.76 -8.64
CA ARG A 325 -4.87 0.64 -7.27
C ARG A 325 -3.80 0.41 -6.20
N THR A 326 -2.57 0.06 -6.59
CA THR A 326 -1.42 -0.09 -5.68
C THR A 326 -0.36 1.00 -5.82
N GLY A 327 -0.68 2.09 -6.53
CA GLY A 327 0.25 3.21 -6.74
C GLY A 327 1.41 2.88 -7.68
N ARG A 328 2.60 3.45 -7.41
CA ARG A 328 3.77 3.42 -8.31
C ARG A 328 4.41 2.03 -8.52
N LEU A 329 4.00 1.02 -7.75
CA LEU A 329 4.50 -0.35 -7.82
C LEU A 329 3.32 -1.30 -8.12
N ASN A 330 3.20 -1.74 -9.37
CA ASN A 330 2.14 -2.66 -9.80
C ASN A 330 2.55 -4.15 -9.76
N CYS A 331 3.73 -4.48 -9.23
CA CYS A 331 4.25 -5.84 -9.13
C CYS A 331 4.28 -6.36 -7.68
N ASN A 332 4.17 -7.68 -7.49
CA ASN A 332 4.21 -8.37 -6.21
C ASN A 332 3.22 -7.77 -5.20
N LYS A 333 2.00 -7.48 -5.64
CA LYS A 333 1.00 -6.72 -4.88
C LYS A 333 0.54 -7.50 -3.66
N TRP A 334 -0.01 -8.69 -3.87
CA TRP A 334 -0.49 -9.59 -2.84
C TRP A 334 0.07 -11.00 -3.00
N GLN A 335 0.05 -11.76 -1.91
CA GLN A 335 0.32 -13.19 -1.93
C GLN A 335 -0.55 -13.90 -0.91
N ASN A 336 -0.91 -15.15 -1.19
CA ASN A 336 -1.78 -15.99 -0.38
C ASN A 336 -3.10 -15.27 -0.01
N GLY A 337 -3.99 -16.00 0.63
CA GLY A 337 -5.20 -15.41 1.16
C GLY A 337 -5.94 -16.40 2.03
N PHE A 338 -7.09 -15.97 2.54
CA PHE A 338 -7.97 -16.86 3.28
C PHE A 338 -9.42 -16.52 3.04
N LEU A 339 -10.26 -17.56 3.12
CA LEU A 339 -11.69 -17.43 3.21
C LEU A 339 -12.04 -17.10 4.66
N ALA A 340 -12.67 -15.96 4.85
CA ALA A 340 -13.19 -15.50 6.12
C ALA A 340 -14.62 -16.02 6.37
N ALA A 341 -15.05 -15.96 7.63
CA ALA A 341 -16.38 -16.38 8.05
C ALA A 341 -17.52 -15.51 7.45
N ASP A 342 -17.20 -14.31 6.98
CA ASP A 342 -18.14 -13.43 6.28
C ASP A 342 -18.35 -13.83 4.79
N GLY A 343 -17.72 -14.92 4.34
CA GLY A 343 -17.82 -15.42 2.97
C GLY A 343 -16.90 -14.70 1.97
N ARG A 344 -16.05 -13.77 2.43
CA ARG A 344 -15.10 -13.04 1.58
C ARG A 344 -13.72 -13.66 1.63
N ILE A 345 -12.94 -13.41 0.59
CA ILE A 345 -11.54 -13.81 0.52
C ILE A 345 -10.66 -12.57 0.73
N TYR A 346 -9.70 -12.68 1.63
CA TYR A 346 -8.75 -11.60 1.92
C TYR A 346 -7.33 -12.01 1.52
N GLY A 347 -6.68 -11.23 0.65
CA GLY A 347 -5.33 -11.48 0.15
C GLY A 347 -4.26 -10.67 0.90
N ILE A 348 -3.13 -11.30 1.25
CA ILE A 348 -2.14 -10.69 2.15
C ILE A 348 -1.24 -9.71 1.38
N PRO A 349 -1.09 -8.46 1.86
CA PRO A 349 -0.27 -7.45 1.19
C PRO A 349 1.22 -7.80 1.21
N LEU A 350 1.80 -8.02 0.03
CA LEU A 350 3.23 -8.26 -0.12
C LEU A 350 3.97 -6.93 -0.30
N LYS A 351 3.77 -6.25 -1.43
CA LYS A 351 4.18 -4.85 -1.67
C LYS A 351 3.02 -3.87 -1.62
N SER A 352 1.78 -4.33 -1.81
CA SER A 352 0.58 -3.48 -1.73
C SER A 352 0.47 -2.79 -0.36
N ALA A 353 -0.05 -1.57 -0.34
CA ALA A 353 -0.30 -0.80 0.88
C ALA A 353 -1.56 -1.22 1.63
N SER A 354 -2.36 -2.11 1.03
CA SER A 354 -3.71 -2.47 1.47
C SER A 354 -3.94 -3.97 1.34
N VAL A 355 -4.86 -4.53 2.12
CA VAL A 355 -5.30 -5.94 1.99
C VAL A 355 -6.22 -6.06 0.78
N LEU A 356 -6.08 -7.11 -0.02
CA LEU A 356 -7.04 -7.42 -1.10
C LEU A 356 -8.32 -8.00 -0.48
N CYS A 357 -9.49 -7.60 -0.95
CA CYS A 357 -10.77 -8.20 -0.59
C CYS A 357 -11.51 -8.64 -1.85
N ILE A 358 -12.04 -9.85 -1.83
CA ILE A 358 -12.85 -10.45 -2.89
C ILE A 358 -14.17 -10.86 -2.27
N ASP A 359 -15.26 -10.21 -2.67
CA ASP A 359 -16.60 -10.62 -2.31
C ASP A 359 -17.07 -11.67 -3.31
N VAL A 360 -17.09 -12.93 -2.88
CA VAL A 360 -17.35 -14.08 -3.76
C VAL A 360 -18.79 -14.08 -4.29
N ALA A 361 -19.75 -13.64 -3.49
CA ALA A 361 -21.16 -13.63 -3.86
C ALA A 361 -21.45 -12.66 -5.01
N THR A 362 -20.80 -11.49 -4.98
CA THR A 362 -20.96 -10.43 -5.98
C THR A 362 -19.88 -10.44 -7.06
N GLN A 363 -18.82 -11.22 -6.88
CA GLN A 363 -17.58 -11.20 -7.66
C GLN A 363 -16.92 -9.81 -7.74
N THR A 364 -17.15 -8.97 -6.72
CA THR A 364 -16.50 -7.66 -6.63
C THR A 364 -15.13 -7.79 -5.96
N VAL A 365 -14.18 -6.98 -6.40
CA VAL A 365 -12.80 -6.98 -5.90
C VAL A 365 -12.41 -5.55 -5.52
N TYR A 366 -11.94 -5.39 -4.29
CA TYR A 366 -11.56 -4.10 -3.73
C TYR A 366 -10.44 -4.28 -2.71
N THR A 367 -10.03 -3.22 -2.02
CA THR A 367 -8.99 -3.28 -1.00
C THR A 367 -9.46 -2.70 0.32
N VAL A 368 -9.03 -3.29 1.44
CA VAL A 368 -9.34 -2.83 2.78
C VAL A 368 -8.08 -2.61 3.60
N GLY A 369 -8.13 -1.66 4.54
CA GLY A 369 -6.94 -1.16 5.21
C GLY A 369 -6.01 -0.44 4.23
N SER A 370 -5.12 0.40 4.74
CA SER A 370 -4.16 1.15 3.94
C SER A 370 -2.95 1.56 4.79
N GLY A 371 -1.92 2.13 4.16
CA GLY A 371 -0.75 2.64 4.85
C GLY A 371 0.29 1.59 5.23
N PHE A 372 0.17 0.34 4.75
CA PHE A 372 1.16 -0.70 4.99
C PHE A 372 2.40 -0.50 4.10
N THR A 373 3.43 0.17 4.63
CA THR A 373 4.62 0.53 3.86
C THR A 373 5.70 -0.56 3.85
N GLY A 374 6.52 -0.56 2.81
CA GLY A 374 7.60 -1.51 2.60
C GLY A 374 7.25 -2.67 1.67
N ALA A 375 8.30 -3.39 1.27
CA ALA A 375 8.19 -4.57 0.42
C ALA A 375 8.35 -5.83 1.27
N ASN A 376 7.83 -6.96 0.77
CA ASN A 376 8.08 -8.26 1.39
C ASN A 376 7.62 -8.28 2.86
N LYS A 377 6.46 -7.66 3.13
CA LYS A 377 6.02 -7.31 4.49
C LYS A 377 5.69 -8.53 5.33
N TRP A 378 4.80 -9.37 4.83
CA TRP A 378 4.32 -10.58 5.50
C TRP A 378 4.43 -11.78 4.56
N GLU A 379 4.86 -12.91 5.11
CA GLU A 379 5.13 -14.13 4.32
C GLU A 379 3.86 -14.99 4.11
N GLY A 380 2.95 -14.93 5.06
CA GLY A 380 1.73 -15.72 5.07
C GLY A 380 0.89 -15.33 6.28
N GLY A 381 -0.22 -16.03 6.49
CA GLY A 381 -1.13 -15.74 7.59
C GLY A 381 -1.61 -17.01 8.29
N VAL A 382 -1.93 -16.85 9.57
CA VAL A 382 -2.54 -17.89 10.40
C VAL A 382 -3.95 -17.46 10.79
N LEU A 383 -4.96 -18.22 10.36
CA LEU A 383 -6.33 -18.07 10.84
C LEU A 383 -6.39 -18.59 12.28
N ALA A 384 -6.81 -17.74 13.20
CA ALA A 384 -6.94 -18.09 14.62
C ALA A 384 -8.40 -18.37 15.00
N HIS A 385 -8.58 -18.88 16.22
CA HIS A 385 -9.89 -19.25 16.75
C HIS A 385 -10.84 -18.05 16.98
N ASP A 386 -10.34 -16.82 16.91
CA ASP A 386 -11.14 -15.59 17.00
C ASP A 386 -11.65 -15.13 15.63
N GLY A 387 -11.58 -15.99 14.62
CA GLY A 387 -12.01 -15.71 13.26
C GLY A 387 -11.08 -14.77 12.48
N ALA A 388 -10.06 -14.21 13.13
CA ALA A 388 -9.13 -13.30 12.50
C ALA A 388 -7.89 -14.00 11.95
N MET A 389 -7.36 -13.42 10.90
CA MET A 389 -6.10 -13.82 10.28
C MET A 389 -4.95 -12.98 10.83
N TYR A 390 -3.86 -13.63 11.20
CA TYR A 390 -2.65 -13.00 11.71
C TYR A 390 -1.49 -13.21 10.73
N CYS A 391 -1.13 -12.17 9.99
CA CYS A 391 -0.07 -12.20 8.99
C CYS A 391 1.31 -12.12 9.65
N ILE A 392 2.16 -13.09 9.34
CA ILE A 392 3.46 -13.27 9.98
C ILE A 392 4.50 -12.32 9.36
N PRO A 393 5.17 -11.48 10.18
CA PRO A 393 6.06 -10.45 9.67
C PRO A 393 7.35 -11.04 9.10
N MET A 394 7.56 -10.86 7.80
CA MET A 394 8.78 -11.24 7.12
C MET A 394 9.81 -10.12 7.21
N ARG A 395 9.52 -8.96 6.59
CA ARG A 395 10.32 -7.73 6.72
C ARG A 395 9.62 -6.60 7.46
N HIS A 396 8.29 -6.67 7.60
CA HIS A 396 7.56 -5.68 8.38
C HIS A 396 7.89 -5.77 9.88
N LYS A 397 7.77 -4.65 10.61
CA LYS A 397 8.04 -4.57 12.06
C LYS A 397 6.85 -5.00 12.93
N HIS A 398 5.68 -5.14 12.32
CA HIS A 398 4.43 -5.46 13.00
C HIS A 398 3.73 -6.64 12.34
N ILE A 399 3.03 -7.43 13.14
CA ILE A 399 2.05 -8.42 12.69
C ILE A 399 0.84 -7.65 12.16
N LEU A 400 0.28 -8.08 11.02
CA LEU A 400 -0.99 -7.56 10.53
C LEU A 400 -2.10 -8.50 10.98
N LYS A 401 -3.11 -7.98 11.68
CA LYS A 401 -4.36 -8.68 12.00
C LYS A 401 -5.42 -8.27 10.99
N ILE A 402 -6.04 -9.23 10.32
CA ILE A 402 -7.20 -9.04 9.44
C ILE A 402 -8.39 -9.70 10.13
N ASN A 403 -9.35 -8.92 10.62
CA ASN A 403 -10.50 -9.41 11.36
C ASN A 403 -11.79 -9.24 10.54
N PRO A 404 -12.36 -10.35 10.02
CA PRO A 404 -13.63 -10.31 9.31
C PRO A 404 -14.84 -10.29 10.26
N GLU A 405 -14.70 -10.65 11.54
CA GLU A 405 -15.81 -10.65 12.50
C GLU A 405 -16.23 -9.22 12.86
N THR A 406 -17.41 -8.85 12.36
CA THR A 406 -18.39 -8.05 13.10
C THR A 406 -19.26 -9.03 13.91
N PRO A 407 -19.54 -8.78 15.21
CA PRO A 407 -20.64 -9.48 15.84
C PRO A 407 -21.91 -9.07 15.08
N ASP A 408 -22.59 -10.06 14.46
CA ASP A 408 -23.97 -10.03 13.94
C ASP A 408 -24.20 -10.12 12.43
N GLY A 409 -23.34 -10.81 11.66
CA GLY A 409 -23.77 -11.59 10.47
C GLY A 409 -24.85 -10.98 9.56
N LYS A 410 -24.66 -9.73 9.14
CA LYS A 410 -25.35 -9.06 8.02
C LYS A 410 -24.30 -8.34 7.19
N ILE A 411 -24.45 -8.32 5.87
CA ILE A 411 -23.74 -7.34 5.05
C ILE A 411 -24.08 -5.97 5.65
N THR A 412 -23.08 -5.23 6.12
CA THR A 412 -23.29 -3.88 6.64
C THR A 412 -23.68 -2.97 5.49
N GLU A 413 -24.89 -2.44 5.57
CA GLU A 413 -25.26 -1.16 4.97
C GLU A 413 -24.18 -0.12 5.33
N ILE A 414 -23.80 0.73 4.38
CA ILE A 414 -22.84 1.81 4.65
C ILE A 414 -23.56 2.81 5.56
N VAL A 415 -23.03 2.98 6.77
CA VAL A 415 -23.51 3.91 7.79
C VAL A 415 -22.47 5.00 7.98
N ASP A 416 -22.93 6.24 8.07
CA ASP A 416 -22.09 7.37 8.47
C ASP A 416 -21.91 7.41 10.00
N GLU A 417 -21.13 8.38 10.48
CA GLU A 417 -20.84 8.65 11.90
C GLU A 417 -22.07 9.02 12.76
N HIS A 418 -23.27 9.08 12.17
CA HIS A 418 -24.53 9.33 12.86
C HIS A 418 -25.47 8.10 12.87
N GLY A 419 -25.08 7.00 12.22
CA GLY A 419 -25.76 5.71 12.34
C GLY A 419 -27.02 5.57 11.47
N HIS A 420 -27.10 6.26 10.34
CA HIS A 420 -28.15 6.03 9.33
C HIS A 420 -27.74 5.01 8.27
N VAL A 421 -28.56 3.98 8.11
CA VAL A 421 -28.44 2.86 7.18
C VAL A 421 -28.67 3.28 5.71
N LEU A 422 -27.74 2.96 4.80
CA LEU A 422 -27.90 3.10 3.34
C LEU A 422 -28.11 1.74 2.65
N GLU A 423 -29.24 1.57 1.95
CA GLU A 423 -29.53 0.34 1.16
C GLU A 423 -28.65 0.23 -0.11
N PRO A 424 -28.25 -1.00 -0.53
CA PRO A 424 -27.48 -1.20 -1.75
C PRO A 424 -28.34 -0.98 -3.00
N THR A 425 -27.90 -0.13 -3.94
CA THR A 425 -28.64 0.13 -5.19
C THR A 425 -28.37 -0.97 -6.23
N PRO A 426 -29.35 -1.78 -6.66
CA PRO A 426 -29.20 -2.66 -7.81
C PRO A 426 -29.37 -1.84 -9.10
N ILE A 427 -28.51 -2.06 -10.10
CA ILE A 427 -28.79 -1.61 -11.47
C ILE A 427 -29.78 -2.61 -12.08
N THR A 428 -31.08 -2.36 -11.91
CA THR A 428 -32.10 -2.89 -12.81
C THR A 428 -32.44 -1.81 -13.82
N THR A 429 -32.08 -2.02 -15.08
CA THR A 429 -32.72 -1.34 -16.19
C THR A 429 -34.16 -1.89 -16.32
N PRO A 430 -35.20 -1.07 -16.40
CA PRO A 430 -36.44 -1.47 -17.04
C PRO A 430 -36.48 -0.83 -18.42
N MET A 431 -36.19 -1.63 -19.44
CA MET A 431 -36.82 -1.46 -20.74
C MET A 431 -38.23 -2.04 -20.64
N ALA A 432 -39.26 -1.20 -20.60
CA ALA A 432 -40.37 -1.23 -21.55
C ALA A 432 -41.63 -0.46 -21.07
N SER A 433 -42.20 0.24 -22.05
CA SER A 433 -43.60 0.61 -22.22
C SER A 433 -44.17 1.79 -21.41
N MET A 434 -44.39 2.89 -22.12
CA MET A 434 -45.57 3.74 -21.93
C MET A 434 -46.24 3.88 -23.29
N THR A 435 -47.26 3.05 -23.50
CA THR A 435 -48.30 3.28 -24.49
C THR A 435 -49.20 4.41 -24.03
N GLY A 436 -49.43 5.39 -24.91
CA GLY A 436 -50.69 6.12 -25.02
C GLY A 436 -50.91 7.31 -24.07
N GLY A 437 -51.22 8.47 -24.67
CA GLY A 437 -52.05 9.47 -23.98
C GLY A 437 -51.72 10.94 -24.23
N ALA A 438 -52.17 11.45 -25.38
CA ALA A 438 -52.81 12.76 -25.55
C ALA A 438 -52.02 14.10 -25.46
N VAL A 439 -51.95 14.73 -26.65
CA VAL A 439 -52.36 16.11 -26.97
C VAL A 439 -51.48 17.28 -26.48
N HIS A 440 -50.74 17.90 -27.42
CA HIS A 440 -51.05 19.25 -27.90
C HIS A 440 -50.40 19.57 -29.26
N LYS A 441 -51.20 20.15 -30.15
CA LYS A 441 -50.89 20.63 -31.51
C LYS A 441 -50.02 21.89 -31.50
N ALA A 442 -49.18 22.01 -32.53
CA ALA A 442 -48.91 23.15 -33.43
C ALA A 442 -47.42 23.10 -33.81
N GLY A 443 -47.00 22.76 -35.03
CA GLY A 443 -47.19 23.43 -36.32
C GLY A 443 -45.81 23.33 -37.02
N THR A 444 -45.70 22.59 -38.13
CA THR A 444 -45.43 23.11 -39.49
C THR A 444 -44.27 24.12 -39.53
N THR A 445 -43.16 23.89 -40.22
CA THR A 445 -43.06 23.61 -41.66
C THR A 445 -41.69 23.07 -42.07
N ASP A 446 -41.72 22.33 -43.19
CA ASP A 446 -40.62 21.77 -43.97
C ASP A 446 -39.53 22.74 -44.43
N GLY A 447 -38.37 22.15 -44.73
CA GLY A 447 -37.28 22.77 -45.48
C GLY A 447 -36.23 21.74 -45.90
N HIS A 448 -36.55 20.96 -46.94
CA HIS A 448 -35.59 20.17 -47.72
C HIS A 448 -34.48 21.07 -48.30
N VAL A 449 -33.24 20.55 -48.44
CA VAL A 449 -32.55 20.30 -49.74
C VAL A 449 -31.09 19.82 -49.54
N SER A 450 -30.78 18.82 -50.38
CA SER A 450 -29.56 18.10 -50.80
C SER A 450 -28.12 18.49 -50.40
N VAL A 451 -27.38 17.42 -50.03
CA VAL A 451 -26.12 16.87 -50.60
C VAL A 451 -25.07 17.84 -51.19
N ALA A 452 -23.91 17.93 -50.52
CA ALA A 452 -22.59 17.92 -51.15
C ALA A 452 -21.50 17.58 -50.11
N ALA A 453 -20.57 16.70 -50.51
CA ALA A 453 -19.47 16.19 -49.69
C ALA A 453 -18.35 17.22 -49.52
N ALA A 454 -17.81 17.34 -48.31
CA ALA A 454 -16.46 17.84 -48.05
C ALA A 454 -15.93 17.22 -46.74
N ALA A 455 -14.75 16.62 -46.84
CA ALA A 455 -14.04 16.02 -45.72
C ALA A 455 -13.51 17.11 -44.76
N SER A 456 -13.70 16.92 -43.45
CA SER A 456 -12.89 17.56 -42.41
C SER A 456 -13.00 16.82 -41.08
N ASN A 457 -11.84 16.54 -40.48
CA ASN A 457 -11.65 16.11 -39.10
C ASN A 457 -12.40 17.02 -38.12
N GLY A 458 -13.08 16.43 -37.13
CA GLY A 458 -13.75 17.14 -36.05
C GLY A 458 -14.03 16.22 -34.88
N SER A 459 -13.13 16.23 -33.92
CA SER A 459 -13.29 15.70 -32.57
C SER A 459 -14.22 16.62 -31.78
N ASP A 460 -15.39 16.14 -31.36
CA ASP A 460 -16.16 16.74 -30.27
C ASP A 460 -16.54 15.61 -29.30
N GLY A 461 -15.57 15.23 -28.48
CA GLY A 461 -15.84 14.56 -27.22
C GLY A 461 -16.00 15.64 -26.16
N ALA A 462 -17.21 15.78 -25.62
CA ALA A 462 -17.42 16.56 -24.41
C ALA A 462 -16.47 16.03 -23.32
N GLU A 463 -15.64 16.92 -22.75
CA GLU A 463 -14.73 16.57 -21.66
C GLU A 463 -15.54 15.98 -20.48
N PRO A 464 -15.10 14.86 -19.89
CA PRO A 464 -15.70 14.36 -18.67
C PRO A 464 -15.46 15.38 -17.54
N ALA A 465 -16.51 15.65 -16.75
CA ALA A 465 -16.41 16.52 -15.59
C ALA A 465 -15.32 16.02 -14.63
N ARG A 466 -14.42 16.92 -14.25
CA ARG A 466 -13.28 16.63 -13.37
C ARG A 466 -13.74 16.56 -11.91
N PRO A 467 -13.03 15.83 -11.03
CA PRO A 467 -13.39 15.69 -9.61
C PRO A 467 -13.61 17.04 -8.87
N HIS A 468 -12.97 18.11 -9.33
CA HIS A 468 -13.08 19.45 -8.73
C HIS A 468 -14.18 20.33 -9.34
N ASP A 469 -14.79 19.94 -10.45
CA ASP A 469 -16.00 20.60 -10.96
C ASP A 469 -17.16 20.41 -9.96
N ALA A 470 -17.14 19.30 -9.21
CA ALA A 470 -18.01 19.06 -8.07
C ALA A 470 -17.71 19.99 -6.88
N LEU A 471 -16.44 20.34 -6.62
CA LEU A 471 -16.06 21.29 -5.55
C LEU A 471 -16.60 22.68 -5.85
N PHE A 472 -16.47 23.16 -7.10
CA PHE A 472 -17.02 24.45 -7.52
C PHE A 472 -18.56 24.41 -7.62
N ALA A 473 -19.18 23.32 -8.06
CA ALA A 473 -20.64 23.16 -8.08
C ALA A 473 -21.26 23.10 -6.66
N HIS A 474 -20.56 22.50 -5.70
CA HIS A 474 -20.99 22.43 -4.29
C HIS A 474 -20.87 23.77 -3.57
N LEU A 475 -19.96 24.64 -4.00
CA LEU A 475 -19.73 25.97 -3.40
C LEU A 475 -20.50 27.10 -4.09
N SER A 476 -20.92 26.94 -5.36
CA SER A 476 -21.53 27.99 -6.20
C SER A 476 -23.06 28.04 -6.24
N THR A 477 -23.77 27.10 -5.61
CA THR A 477 -25.23 27.11 -5.61
C THR A 477 -25.80 28.24 -4.73
N ALA A 478 -26.52 29.18 -5.38
CA ALA A 478 -27.10 30.40 -4.81
C ALA A 478 -28.07 30.21 -3.60
N LYS A 479 -28.37 28.97 -3.19
CA LYS A 479 -29.14 28.66 -1.98
C LYS A 479 -28.31 28.72 -0.68
N ALA A 480 -26.98 28.81 -0.78
CA ALA A 480 -26.08 28.86 0.38
C ALA A 480 -25.95 30.26 1.03
N LEU A 481 -26.79 31.23 0.65
CA LEU A 481 -26.70 32.63 1.13
C LEU A 481 -27.41 32.92 2.46
N ALA A 482 -28.09 31.96 3.10
CA ALA A 482 -29.06 32.27 4.17
C ALA A 482 -28.89 31.54 5.53
N CYS A 483 -27.74 30.95 5.85
CA CYS A 483 -27.57 30.28 7.16
C CYS A 483 -26.18 30.54 7.76
N ALA A 484 -26.07 31.64 8.50
CA ALA A 484 -24.80 32.26 8.89
C ALA A 484 -24.30 31.93 10.30
N THR A 485 -24.84 30.90 10.99
CA THR A 485 -24.45 30.68 12.40
C THR A 485 -24.19 29.23 12.80
N VAL A 486 -24.16 28.29 11.85
CA VAL A 486 -23.83 26.86 12.08
C VAL A 486 -22.61 26.40 11.26
N ASN A 487 -21.99 27.28 10.46
CA ASN A 487 -21.18 26.93 9.27
C ASN A 487 -19.69 27.39 9.29
N GLY A 488 -18.92 27.15 10.36
CA GLY A 488 -17.50 27.55 10.42
C GLY A 488 -16.62 26.98 9.28
N HIS A 489 -16.79 25.69 8.94
CA HIS A 489 -15.98 24.99 7.93
C HIS A 489 -16.33 25.42 6.50
N LYS A 490 -17.61 25.69 6.20
CA LYS A 490 -18.06 26.13 4.87
C LYS A 490 -17.60 27.56 4.54
N VAL A 491 -17.44 28.41 5.54
CA VAL A 491 -16.90 29.77 5.37
C VAL A 491 -15.39 29.72 5.09
N PHE A 492 -14.65 28.89 5.82
CA PHE A 492 -13.21 28.69 5.60
C PHE A 492 -12.91 28.15 4.19
N GLY A 493 -13.55 27.03 3.80
CA GLY A 493 -13.32 26.43 2.49
C GLY A 493 -13.67 27.37 1.32
N ARG A 494 -14.74 28.16 1.46
CA ARG A 494 -15.12 29.19 0.46
C ARG A 494 -14.07 30.29 0.34
N HIS A 495 -13.59 30.82 1.47
CA HIS A 495 -12.57 31.86 1.48
C HIS A 495 -11.27 31.40 0.80
N VAL A 496 -10.84 30.17 1.09
CA VAL A 496 -9.67 29.57 0.44
C VAL A 496 -9.90 29.39 -1.05
N ALA A 497 -11.05 28.84 -1.46
CA ALA A 497 -11.37 28.63 -2.88
C ALA A 497 -11.40 29.94 -3.68
N GLU A 498 -11.97 31.01 -3.12
CA GLU A 498 -12.00 32.34 -3.75
C GLU A 498 -10.59 32.91 -3.96
N ALA A 499 -9.70 32.77 -2.97
CA ALA A 499 -8.31 33.20 -3.08
C ALA A 499 -7.53 32.37 -4.12
N LEU A 500 -7.70 31.04 -4.14
CA LEU A 500 -7.07 30.16 -5.14
C LEU A 500 -7.62 30.39 -6.55
N ALA A 501 -8.89 30.77 -6.70
CA ALA A 501 -9.44 31.13 -8.01
C ALA A 501 -8.88 32.49 -8.50
N LYS A 502 -8.80 33.47 -7.60
CA LYS A 502 -8.36 34.83 -7.90
C LYS A 502 -6.85 34.91 -8.13
N ASP A 503 -6.07 34.58 -7.12
CA ASP A 503 -4.63 34.82 -7.05
C ASP A 503 -3.82 33.52 -7.16
N GLY A 504 -4.45 32.36 -6.96
CA GLY A 504 -3.82 31.04 -7.09
C GLY A 504 -3.07 30.56 -5.85
N TYR A 505 -3.01 31.39 -4.80
CA TYR A 505 -2.46 31.05 -3.50
C TYR A 505 -3.17 31.79 -2.37
N ILE A 506 -2.95 31.39 -1.12
CA ILE A 506 -3.41 32.07 0.11
C ILE A 506 -2.42 31.80 1.25
N VAL A 507 -2.31 32.75 2.19
CA VAL A 507 -1.61 32.56 3.48
C VAL A 507 -2.65 32.42 4.58
N LEU A 508 -2.54 31.36 5.37
CA LEU A 508 -3.36 31.08 6.55
C LEU A 508 -2.56 31.42 7.80
N PRO A 509 -2.90 32.52 8.51
CA PRO A 509 -2.10 32.96 9.65
C PRO A 509 -2.32 32.09 10.89
N GLY A 510 -1.25 31.80 11.63
CA GLY A 510 -1.31 31.20 12.96
C GLY A 510 -1.97 29.82 13.04
N VAL A 511 -1.78 28.98 12.01
CA VAL A 511 -2.27 27.59 12.02
C VAL A 511 -1.59 26.78 13.11
N LEU A 512 -0.33 27.09 13.41
CA LEU A 512 0.42 26.56 14.54
C LEU A 512 0.70 27.66 15.56
N SER A 513 0.73 27.26 16.84
CA SER A 513 1.23 28.09 17.92
C SER A 513 2.76 28.15 17.94
N THR A 514 3.31 29.18 18.60
CA THR A 514 4.76 29.33 18.78
C THR A 514 5.40 28.12 19.49
N SER A 515 4.71 27.51 20.45
CA SER A 515 5.20 26.30 21.12
C SER A 515 5.25 25.10 20.18
N GLU A 516 4.22 24.92 19.34
CA GLU A 516 4.22 23.85 18.34
C GLU A 516 5.34 24.04 17.31
N CYS A 517 5.59 25.29 16.87
CA CYS A 517 6.74 25.57 16.00
C CYS A 517 8.08 25.23 16.66
N ALA A 518 8.23 25.52 17.96
CA ALA A 518 9.44 25.18 18.71
C ALA A 518 9.64 23.67 18.88
N GLU A 519 8.57 22.91 19.08
CA GLU A 519 8.60 21.44 19.14
C GLU A 519 9.05 20.84 17.81
N GLU A 520 8.46 21.28 16.70
CA GLU A 520 8.86 20.80 15.37
C GLU A 520 10.30 21.23 15.05
N LEU A 521 10.73 22.43 15.45
CA LEU A 521 12.12 22.86 15.31
C LEU A 521 13.08 22.01 16.17
N SER A 522 12.66 21.50 17.33
CA SER A 522 13.46 20.55 18.11
C SER A 522 13.57 19.20 17.40
N ARG A 523 12.46 18.70 16.87
CA ARG A 523 12.40 17.44 16.10
C ARG A 523 13.27 17.49 14.84
N MET A 524 13.32 18.66 14.21
CA MET A 524 14.22 18.98 13.13
C MET A 524 15.69 18.79 13.53
N TRP A 525 16.11 19.34 14.68
CA TRP A 525 17.49 19.23 15.16
C TRP A 525 17.85 17.79 15.52
N GLU A 526 16.95 17.07 16.20
CA GLU A 526 17.13 15.65 16.48
C GLU A 526 17.34 14.82 15.20
N TYR A 527 16.64 15.17 14.11
CA TYR A 527 16.86 14.55 12.81
C TYR A 527 18.24 14.90 12.25
N VAL A 528 18.59 16.18 12.17
CA VAL A 528 19.87 16.66 11.62
C VAL A 528 21.06 16.01 12.34
N GLU A 529 21.07 16.04 13.67
CA GLU A 529 22.16 15.48 14.49
C GLU A 529 22.25 13.96 14.35
N ARG A 530 21.12 13.27 14.10
CA ARG A 530 21.09 11.82 13.89
C ARG A 530 21.62 11.41 12.52
N VAL A 531 21.26 12.13 11.47
CA VAL A 531 21.64 11.77 10.09
C VAL A 531 23.00 12.35 9.69
N SER A 532 23.42 13.43 10.34
CA SER A 532 24.70 14.10 10.15
C SER A 532 25.39 14.33 11.50
N PRO A 533 26.00 13.30 12.11
CA PRO A 533 26.62 13.41 13.45
C PRO A 533 27.75 14.44 13.56
N GLY A 534 28.30 14.88 12.43
CA GLY A 534 29.30 15.95 12.36
C GLY A 534 28.71 17.36 12.35
N VAL A 535 27.38 17.51 12.27
CA VAL A 535 26.68 18.79 12.35
C VAL A 535 26.24 19.01 13.79
N LEU A 536 26.87 19.99 14.45
CA LEU A 536 26.62 20.34 15.83
C LEU A 536 25.77 21.62 15.88
N ARG A 537 24.60 21.54 16.51
CA ARG A 537 23.63 22.64 16.59
C ARG A 537 24.23 23.96 17.11
N ASP A 538 25.10 23.89 18.11
CA ASP A 538 25.68 25.08 18.72
C ASP A 538 27.01 25.53 18.08
N GLU A 539 27.45 24.84 17.02
CA GLU A 539 28.67 25.18 16.27
C GLU A 539 28.36 25.40 14.78
N PRO A 540 27.88 26.59 14.36
CA PRO A 540 27.49 26.84 12.97
C PRO A 540 28.59 26.57 11.93
N ALA A 541 29.86 26.61 12.31
CA ALA A 541 30.98 26.24 11.44
C ALA A 541 30.87 24.78 10.95
N SER A 542 30.38 23.87 11.79
CA SER A 542 30.19 22.45 11.49
C SER A 542 29.11 22.18 10.44
N TRP A 543 28.26 23.17 10.17
CA TRP A 543 27.17 23.06 9.19
C TRP A 543 27.67 23.21 7.75
N TYR A 544 28.94 23.58 7.55
CA TYR A 544 29.54 23.85 6.26
C TYR A 544 30.69 22.88 5.98
N PRO A 545 30.96 22.54 4.71
CA PRO A 545 32.09 21.70 4.36
C PRO A 545 33.43 22.36 4.74
N ALA A 546 34.35 21.58 5.29
CA ALA A 546 35.69 22.05 5.65
C ALA A 546 36.48 22.45 4.39
N GLY A 547 36.84 23.74 4.28
CA GLY A 547 37.80 24.23 3.28
C GLY A 547 37.31 24.44 1.84
N TYR A 548 36.01 24.46 1.55
CA TYR A 548 35.54 24.45 0.16
C TYR A 548 35.16 25.82 -0.45
N LYS A 549 35.71 26.11 -1.63
CA LYS A 549 35.20 27.10 -2.60
C LYS A 549 34.43 26.34 -3.69
N TYR A 550 33.13 26.61 -3.84
CA TYR A 550 32.31 25.99 -4.89
C TYR A 550 32.82 26.40 -6.28
N PRO A 551 33.22 25.48 -7.17
CA PRO A 551 33.55 25.84 -8.54
C PRO A 551 32.26 26.12 -9.32
N GLY A 552 32.20 27.31 -9.91
CA GLY A 552 31.11 27.72 -10.80
C GLY A 552 31.01 26.80 -12.02
N THR A 553 29.77 26.39 -12.31
CA THR A 553 29.21 26.07 -13.64
C THR A 553 29.99 25.15 -14.60
N LYS A 554 29.36 24.00 -14.91
CA LYS A 554 29.58 23.07 -16.04
C LYS A 554 31.00 22.50 -16.22
N GLY A 555 31.13 21.24 -15.83
CA GLY A 555 32.26 20.36 -16.16
C GLY A 555 32.45 19.35 -15.04
N GLY A 556 32.63 18.08 -15.40
CA GLY A 556 33.00 17.05 -14.42
C GLY A 556 34.26 17.44 -13.64
N HIS A 557 34.52 16.73 -12.53
CA HIS A 557 35.83 16.75 -11.91
C HIS A 557 36.90 16.70 -13.01
N LYS A 558 37.73 17.74 -13.12
CA LYS A 558 38.97 17.61 -13.86
C LYS A 558 39.80 16.57 -13.09
N ALA A 559 40.23 15.53 -13.78
CA ALA A 559 41.11 14.53 -13.18
C ALA A 559 42.35 15.26 -12.62
N GLY A 560 42.53 15.21 -11.29
CA GLY A 560 43.68 15.81 -10.60
C GLY A 560 43.36 16.81 -9.49
N GLU A 561 42.11 17.24 -9.30
CA GLU A 561 41.71 18.07 -8.14
C GLU A 561 41.24 17.18 -6.98
N GLU A 562 41.76 17.42 -5.77
CA GLU A 562 41.32 16.73 -4.54
C GLU A 562 39.79 16.88 -4.40
N ALA A 563 39.11 15.74 -4.16
CA ALA A 563 37.67 15.73 -3.99
C ALA A 563 37.30 16.61 -2.79
N ALA A 564 36.39 17.56 -3.01
CA ALA A 564 35.76 18.35 -1.97
C ALA A 564 35.29 17.46 -0.81
N ALA A 565 35.48 17.91 0.43
CA ALA A 565 34.78 17.29 1.55
C ALA A 565 33.26 17.30 1.28
N PRO A 566 32.54 16.18 1.52
CA PRO A 566 31.10 16.13 1.33
C PRO A 566 30.39 17.19 2.20
N ASP A 567 29.31 17.79 1.68
CA ASP A 567 28.50 18.75 2.45
C ASP A 567 27.93 18.03 3.68
N PRO A 568 28.28 18.45 4.92
CA PRO A 568 27.81 17.77 6.12
C PRO A 568 26.31 17.99 6.37
N TRP A 569 25.73 19.04 5.76
CA TRP A 569 24.32 19.36 5.94
C TRP A 569 23.40 18.39 5.20
N PRO A 570 22.27 17.94 5.79
CA PRO A 570 21.37 17.01 5.11
C PRO A 570 20.70 17.64 3.89
N HIS A 571 20.91 17.06 2.71
CA HIS A 571 20.21 17.40 1.47
C HIS A 571 19.97 16.17 0.58
N SER A 572 18.99 16.23 -0.32
CA SER A 572 18.61 15.08 -1.18
C SER A 572 19.55 14.80 -2.37
N GLY A 573 20.78 15.33 -2.33
CA GLY A 573 21.78 15.14 -3.40
C GLY A 573 21.61 16.03 -4.64
N TRP A 574 20.54 16.81 -4.74
CA TRP A 574 20.34 17.76 -5.86
C TRP A 574 21.28 18.97 -5.73
N ARG A 575 22.25 19.10 -6.64
CA ARG A 575 23.28 20.17 -6.60
C ARG A 575 22.70 21.60 -6.62
N SER A 576 21.49 21.76 -7.15
CA SER A 576 20.75 23.03 -7.20
C SER A 576 19.98 23.35 -5.92
N PHE A 577 19.80 22.37 -5.01
CA PHE A 577 19.02 22.51 -3.77
C PHE A 577 19.84 22.02 -2.56
N CYS A 578 20.82 22.83 -2.15
CA CYS A 578 21.83 22.48 -1.15
C CYS A 578 21.33 22.38 0.31
N ASP A 579 20.12 22.84 0.60
CA ASP A 579 19.52 22.84 1.94
C ASP A 579 18.16 22.11 1.99
N MET A 580 17.77 21.49 0.87
CA MET A 580 16.46 20.86 0.74
C MET A 580 16.58 19.34 0.88
N MET A 581 15.69 18.81 1.70
CA MET A 581 15.43 17.38 1.82
C MET A 581 14.02 17.09 1.31
N GLN A 582 13.95 16.49 0.12
CA GLN A 582 12.69 16.11 -0.53
C GLN A 582 12.76 14.65 -0.96
N THR A 583 12.01 13.80 -0.26
CA THR A 583 11.87 12.38 -0.55
C THR A 583 10.43 11.93 -0.26
N HIS A 584 9.98 10.79 -0.77
CA HIS A 584 8.64 10.26 -0.48
C HIS A 584 8.38 9.96 1.02
N GLN A 585 9.38 10.16 1.90
CA GLN A 585 9.27 9.94 3.34
C GLN A 585 9.75 11.13 4.19
N ALA A 586 10.12 12.26 3.58
CA ALA A 586 10.64 13.39 4.34
C ALA A 586 9.62 13.96 5.33
N GLY A 587 8.32 13.92 5.01
CA GLY A 587 7.26 14.39 5.92
C GLY A 587 7.08 13.53 7.17
N TRP A 588 7.62 12.30 7.22
CA TRP A 588 7.57 11.46 8.42
C TRP A 588 8.42 12.00 9.56
N VAL A 589 9.43 12.82 9.24
CA VAL A 589 10.18 13.58 10.24
C VAL A 589 9.24 14.49 11.02
N PHE A 590 8.18 15.00 10.39
CA PHE A 590 7.22 15.96 10.97
C PHE A 590 5.79 15.39 10.99
N THR A 591 5.65 14.15 11.50
CA THR A 591 4.35 13.45 11.53
C THR A 591 3.30 14.24 12.32
N GLU A 592 3.66 14.84 13.46
CA GLU A 592 2.73 15.63 14.28
C GLU A 592 2.29 16.92 13.58
N LEU A 593 3.23 17.63 12.93
CA LEU A 593 2.92 18.76 12.06
C LEU A 593 1.91 18.37 10.97
N ARG A 594 2.12 17.22 10.31
CA ARG A 594 1.22 16.73 9.26
C ARG A 594 -0.21 16.50 9.78
N GLU A 595 -0.36 15.91 10.96
CA GLU A 595 -1.68 15.72 11.59
C GLU A 595 -2.34 17.06 11.97
N LYS A 596 -1.56 18.03 12.46
CA LYS A 596 -2.05 19.39 12.75
C LYS A 596 -2.57 20.06 11.46
N LEU A 597 -1.82 19.96 10.34
CA LEU A 597 -2.26 20.49 9.04
C LEU A 597 -3.49 19.76 8.50
N ALA A 598 -3.53 18.43 8.60
CA ALA A 598 -4.68 17.61 8.20
C ALA A 598 -5.96 18.10 8.88
N THR A 599 -5.90 18.32 10.21
CA THR A 599 -7.05 18.77 11.01
C THR A 599 -7.40 20.23 10.78
N ARG A 600 -6.41 21.13 10.76
CA ARG A 600 -6.65 22.58 10.86
C ARG A 600 -6.82 23.27 9.52
N VAL A 601 -6.32 22.65 8.45
CA VAL A 601 -6.29 23.27 7.12
C VAL A 601 -7.05 22.41 6.12
N PHE A 602 -6.67 21.16 6.02
CA PHE A 602 -7.08 20.29 4.92
C PHE A 602 -8.48 19.70 5.08
N GLU A 603 -8.84 19.26 6.28
CA GLU A 603 -10.21 18.83 6.58
C GLU A 603 -11.23 19.95 6.46
N PRO A 604 -11.00 21.17 6.99
CA PRO A 604 -11.89 22.30 6.74
C PRO A 604 -11.98 22.68 5.25
N LEU A 605 -10.91 22.48 4.47
CA LEU A 605 -10.87 22.80 3.04
C LEU A 605 -11.60 21.77 2.18
N TYR A 606 -11.40 20.47 2.45
CA TYR A 606 -11.87 19.37 1.61
C TYR A 606 -13.02 18.57 2.22
N GLY A 607 -13.38 18.84 3.48
CA GLY A 607 -14.35 18.05 4.23
C GLY A 607 -13.82 16.69 4.67
N THR A 608 -12.53 16.41 4.53
CA THR A 608 -11.89 15.15 4.93
C THR A 608 -10.42 15.35 5.30
N ARG A 609 -9.94 14.58 6.29
CA ARG A 609 -8.52 14.47 6.66
C ARG A 609 -7.77 13.44 5.82
N GLU A 610 -8.49 12.62 5.05
CA GLU A 610 -7.95 11.48 4.28
C GLU A 610 -7.37 11.94 2.93
N LEU A 611 -6.44 12.89 2.97
CA LEU A 611 -5.82 13.44 1.77
C LEU A 611 -4.49 12.74 1.45
N HIS A 612 -4.31 12.43 0.18
CA HIS A 612 -3.06 11.88 -0.35
C HIS A 612 -2.11 13.02 -0.75
N ALA A 613 -0.89 13.00 -0.20
CA ALA A 613 0.20 13.88 -0.63
C ALA A 613 1.16 13.11 -1.56
N SER A 614 1.52 13.70 -2.70
CA SER A 614 2.35 13.04 -3.73
C SER A 614 3.85 13.08 -3.43
N LYS A 615 4.34 14.15 -2.80
CA LYS A 615 5.72 14.34 -2.31
C LYS A 615 5.72 15.27 -1.10
N GLU A 616 6.59 14.99 -0.14
CA GLU A 616 6.80 15.82 1.05
C GLU A 616 8.28 16.22 1.12
N GLY A 617 8.57 17.35 1.74
CA GLY A 617 9.93 17.84 1.89
C GLY A 617 10.00 18.95 2.91
N PHE A 618 11.21 19.20 3.39
CA PHE A 618 11.51 20.30 4.29
C PHE A 618 12.81 20.95 3.83
N THR A 619 12.95 22.23 4.14
CA THR A 619 14.14 22.99 3.78
C THR A 619 14.64 23.71 5.01
N PHE A 620 15.89 23.45 5.39
CA PHE A 620 16.52 24.08 6.54
C PHE A 620 17.65 24.95 6.03
N HIS A 621 17.33 26.22 5.84
CA HIS A 621 18.24 27.16 5.21
C HIS A 621 19.28 27.61 6.22
N ARG A 622 20.52 27.13 6.00
CA ARG A 622 21.69 27.61 6.74
C ARG A 622 21.88 29.11 6.49
N PRO A 623 22.53 29.85 7.40
CA PRO A 623 22.94 31.24 7.13
C PRO A 623 23.67 31.36 5.78
N THR A 624 23.38 32.43 5.05
CA THR A 624 24.01 32.72 3.75
C THR A 624 25.16 33.73 3.84
N ALA A 625 25.24 34.49 4.94
CA ALA A 625 26.31 35.45 5.16
C ALA A 625 27.62 34.80 5.63
N THR A 626 28.71 35.14 4.96
CA THR A 626 30.08 34.81 5.36
C THR A 626 30.66 35.92 6.23
N GLY A 627 31.15 35.58 7.41
CA GLY A 627 31.85 36.47 8.33
C GLY A 627 32.56 35.64 9.40
N GLU A 628 33.76 36.09 9.79
CA GLU A 628 34.81 35.31 10.48
C GLU A 628 34.31 34.21 11.42
N GLY A 629 34.70 32.97 11.13
CA GLY A 629 34.36 31.77 11.89
C GLY A 629 33.25 30.89 11.28
N ARG A 630 32.56 31.31 10.21
CA ARG A 630 31.54 30.51 9.50
C ARG A 630 31.98 30.16 8.07
N GLY A 631 31.67 28.95 7.60
CA GLY A 631 31.94 28.52 6.21
C GLY A 631 31.09 29.26 5.17
N ILE A 632 31.44 29.14 3.88
CA ILE A 632 30.70 29.76 2.77
C ILE A 632 29.48 28.91 2.41
N HIS A 633 28.29 29.52 2.39
CA HIS A 633 27.06 28.82 2.01
C HIS A 633 27.12 28.35 0.53
N PRO A 634 26.81 27.08 0.25
CA PRO A 634 27.00 26.48 -1.08
C PRO A 634 26.07 27.03 -2.17
N GLY A 635 25.04 27.78 -1.79
CA GLY A 635 24.13 28.48 -2.71
C GLY A 635 24.53 29.89 -3.12
N VAL A 636 25.62 30.46 -2.55
CA VAL A 636 26.06 31.83 -2.87
C VAL A 636 26.66 31.87 -4.29
N ASP A 637 26.34 32.93 -5.05
CA ASP A 637 26.82 33.20 -6.42
C ASP A 637 26.58 32.09 -7.46
N LYS A 638 25.59 31.22 -7.24
CA LYS A 638 25.22 30.19 -8.23
C LYS A 638 24.39 30.77 -9.37
N GLN A 639 24.88 30.62 -10.60
CA GLN A 639 24.10 30.86 -11.82
C GLN A 639 22.98 29.82 -11.98
N ALA A 640 21.74 30.29 -12.14
CA ALA A 640 20.59 29.43 -12.46
C ALA A 640 20.62 29.00 -13.94
N PHE A 641 20.11 27.80 -14.21
CA PHE A 641 19.98 27.26 -15.56
C PHE A 641 18.60 26.63 -15.79
N VAL A 642 18.03 26.86 -16.97
CA VAL A 642 16.79 26.20 -17.44
C VAL A 642 17.07 25.60 -18.80
N CYS A 643 16.75 24.32 -18.98
CA CYS A 643 17.04 23.56 -20.20
C CYS A 643 18.51 23.67 -20.67
N GLY A 644 19.45 23.77 -19.71
CA GLY A 644 20.88 23.87 -19.98
C GLY A 644 21.38 25.26 -20.39
N GLN A 645 20.51 26.28 -20.43
CA GLN A 645 20.88 27.67 -20.72
C GLN A 645 20.93 28.49 -19.42
N PRO A 646 21.88 29.44 -19.27
CA PRO A 646 21.85 30.41 -18.19
C PRO A 646 20.51 31.15 -18.19
N SER A 647 19.95 31.39 -17.01
CA SER A 647 18.66 32.05 -16.85
C SER A 647 18.66 32.97 -15.64
N HIS A 648 17.84 34.01 -15.70
CA HIS A 648 17.61 34.97 -14.62
C HIS A 648 16.53 34.50 -13.62
N THR A 649 16.00 33.29 -13.81
CA THR A 649 15.01 32.64 -12.95
C THR A 649 15.50 32.48 -11.49
N SER A 650 14.56 32.56 -10.55
CA SER A 650 14.74 32.06 -9.17
C SER A 650 14.40 30.57 -9.02
N GLY A 651 14.17 29.86 -10.14
CA GLY A 651 13.69 28.48 -10.18
C GLY A 651 12.16 28.38 -10.35
N GLU A 652 11.52 29.37 -10.96
CA GLU A 652 10.09 29.39 -11.23
C GLU A 652 9.65 28.18 -12.07
N HIS A 653 8.60 27.50 -11.64
CA HIS A 653 8.04 26.34 -12.32
C HIS A 653 6.54 26.17 -12.04
N PHE A 654 5.89 25.34 -12.85
CA PHE A 654 4.61 24.72 -12.51
C PHE A 654 4.85 23.29 -12.03
N ASP A 655 4.05 22.84 -11.06
CA ASP A 655 4.03 21.46 -10.56
C ASP A 655 2.87 20.65 -11.18
N GLN A 656 2.42 21.07 -12.37
CA GLN A 656 1.31 20.46 -13.12
C GLN A 656 1.65 20.43 -14.62
N GLY A 657 1.42 19.28 -15.26
CA GLY A 657 1.70 19.10 -16.69
C GLY A 657 0.60 19.69 -17.58
N HIS A 658 0.86 19.85 -18.88
CA HIS A 658 -0.11 20.38 -19.85
C HIS A 658 -1.40 19.56 -19.92
N SER A 659 -1.30 18.22 -19.87
CA SER A 659 -2.45 17.30 -19.91
C SER A 659 -3.43 17.50 -18.76
N GLU A 660 -3.02 18.24 -17.73
CA GLU A 660 -3.77 18.57 -16.54
C GLU A 660 -4.12 20.07 -16.58
N SER A 661 -5.41 20.41 -16.64
CA SER A 661 -5.86 21.82 -16.66
C SER A 661 -6.67 22.17 -15.42
N GLY A 662 -6.61 23.42 -14.99
CA GLY A 662 -7.32 23.90 -13.81
C GLY A 662 -6.75 23.36 -12.49
N LEU A 663 -7.54 23.49 -11.42
CA LEU A 663 -7.13 23.11 -10.07
C LEU A 663 -7.12 21.58 -9.93
N GLN A 664 -5.95 20.96 -10.08
CA GLN A 664 -5.77 19.52 -9.84
C GLN A 664 -5.23 19.23 -8.45
N TYR A 665 -4.23 20.01 -8.00
CA TYR A 665 -3.59 19.78 -6.71
C TYR A 665 -3.44 21.10 -5.95
N ILE A 666 -3.63 21.04 -4.63
CA ILE A 666 -3.25 22.11 -3.70
C ILE A 666 -2.02 21.63 -2.94
N GLN A 667 -1.00 22.47 -2.95
CA GLN A 667 0.24 22.27 -2.21
C GLN A 667 0.25 23.18 -0.98
N SER A 668 1.03 22.79 0.03
CA SER A 668 1.19 23.59 1.25
C SER A 668 2.65 23.70 1.69
N SER A 669 2.98 24.80 2.34
CA SER A 669 4.26 25.03 3.00
C SER A 669 4.01 25.71 4.34
N THR A 670 4.76 25.29 5.36
CA THR A 670 4.66 25.84 6.72
C THR A 670 6.03 26.33 7.13
N SER A 671 6.13 27.54 7.67
CA SER A 671 7.39 28.02 8.24
C SER A 671 7.39 27.83 9.75
N LEU A 672 8.52 27.34 10.27
CA LEU A 672 8.73 27.15 11.71
C LEU A 672 9.38 28.37 12.37
N LEU A 673 9.88 29.32 11.58
CA LEU A 673 10.52 30.56 12.01
C LEU A 673 9.97 31.75 11.24
N ASP A 674 10.02 32.94 11.83
CA ASP A 674 9.59 34.17 11.16
C ASP A 674 10.46 34.46 9.92
N GLN A 675 9.82 34.74 8.79
CA GLN A 675 10.50 35.12 7.55
C GLN A 675 10.36 36.62 7.28
N GLN A 676 11.44 37.23 6.79
CA GLN A 676 11.43 38.59 6.25
C GLN A 676 11.37 38.57 4.72
N SER A 677 11.00 39.68 4.10
CA SER A 677 10.92 39.82 2.64
C SER A 677 12.24 39.54 1.90
N GLU A 678 13.35 39.68 2.60
CA GLU A 678 14.71 39.46 2.10
C GLU A 678 15.21 38.02 2.36
N ASP A 679 14.47 37.23 3.13
CA ASP A 679 14.82 35.82 3.36
C ASP A 679 14.51 34.95 2.13
N ALA A 680 15.01 33.71 2.18
CA ALA A 680 14.50 32.68 1.29
C ALA A 680 13.05 32.40 1.69
N CYS A 681 12.12 32.60 0.76
CA CYS A 681 10.69 32.47 1.00
C CYS A 681 9.98 31.93 -0.25
N PHE A 682 8.72 31.53 -0.06
CA PHE A 682 7.86 31.17 -1.18
C PHE A 682 7.68 32.37 -2.11
N LEU A 683 8.00 32.18 -3.39
CA LEU A 683 7.72 33.13 -4.45
C LEU A 683 6.68 32.53 -5.37
N CYS A 684 5.71 33.35 -5.76
CA CYS A 684 4.72 32.96 -6.75
C CYS A 684 4.41 34.12 -7.69
N TRP A 685 3.73 33.82 -8.80
CA TRP A 685 3.21 34.80 -9.74
C TRP A 685 1.69 34.79 -9.64
N PRO A 686 1.08 35.66 -8.79
CA PRO A 686 -0.35 35.63 -8.56
C PRO A 686 -1.13 35.74 -9.87
N GLY A 687 -2.06 34.81 -10.12
CA GLY A 687 -2.85 34.76 -11.36
C GLY A 687 -2.24 33.98 -12.52
N SER A 688 -0.97 33.54 -12.44
CA SER A 688 -0.28 32.81 -13.52
C SER A 688 -0.89 31.44 -13.85
N HIS A 689 -1.72 30.87 -12.98
CA HIS A 689 -2.50 29.66 -13.26
C HIS A 689 -3.42 29.81 -14.47
N ARG A 690 -3.81 31.04 -14.82
CA ARG A 690 -4.60 31.33 -16.03
C ARG A 690 -3.78 31.22 -17.32
N CYS A 691 -2.45 31.31 -17.22
CA CYS A 691 -1.52 31.21 -18.34
C CYS A 691 -0.95 29.79 -18.49
N HIS A 692 -1.15 28.90 -17.51
CA HIS A 692 -0.58 27.55 -17.47
C HIS A 692 -0.76 26.77 -18.79
N GLN A 693 -1.98 26.70 -19.31
CA GLN A 693 -2.25 25.94 -20.53
C GLN A 693 -1.53 26.49 -21.75
N GLN A 694 -1.45 27.82 -21.89
CA GLN A 694 -0.73 28.46 -22.99
C GLN A 694 0.77 28.16 -22.90
N LEU A 695 1.37 28.32 -21.71
CA LEU A 695 2.81 28.16 -21.49
C LEU A 695 3.27 26.69 -21.54
N THR A 696 2.37 25.73 -21.30
CA THR A 696 2.73 24.31 -21.26
C THR A 696 2.45 23.54 -22.55
N LYS A 697 1.48 23.97 -23.36
CA LYS A 697 0.96 23.22 -24.52
C LYS A 697 1.99 22.79 -25.56
N SER A 698 2.90 23.68 -25.92
CA SER A 698 3.85 23.47 -27.02
C SER A 698 5.24 23.02 -26.55
N THR A 699 5.44 22.84 -25.25
CA THR A 699 6.76 22.55 -24.69
C THR A 699 6.90 21.07 -24.35
N HIS A 700 8.08 20.49 -24.61
CA HIS A 700 8.37 19.11 -24.16
C HIS A 700 8.34 19.00 -22.63
N ARG A 701 8.65 20.09 -21.92
CA ARG A 701 8.58 20.18 -20.45
C ARG A 701 7.15 20.01 -19.94
N GLY A 702 6.17 20.54 -20.66
CA GLY A 702 4.74 20.37 -20.35
C GLY A 702 4.24 18.92 -20.37
N ARG A 703 5.04 17.95 -20.82
CA ARG A 703 4.72 16.51 -20.70
C ARG A 703 5.01 15.93 -19.30
N SER A 704 5.63 16.71 -18.42
CA SER A 704 5.99 16.35 -17.05
C SER A 704 5.18 17.19 -16.06
N HIS A 705 5.05 16.70 -14.82
CA HIS A 705 4.45 17.46 -13.72
C HIS A 705 5.44 18.45 -13.09
N TRP A 706 6.64 18.59 -13.64
CA TRP A 706 7.59 19.63 -13.24
C TRP A 706 7.98 20.39 -14.50
N VAL A 707 7.49 21.62 -14.62
CA VAL A 707 7.65 22.48 -15.79
C VAL A 707 8.42 23.74 -15.40
N PRO A 708 9.76 23.74 -15.45
CA PRO A 708 10.56 24.93 -15.14
C PRO A 708 10.32 25.99 -16.22
N LEU A 709 10.21 27.26 -15.85
CA LEU A 709 9.96 28.36 -16.78
C LEU A 709 11.27 28.98 -17.27
N THR A 710 11.33 29.27 -18.57
CA THR A 710 12.42 29.99 -19.21
C THR A 710 12.24 31.50 -19.05
N ASP A 711 13.31 32.28 -19.23
CA ASP A 711 13.23 33.75 -19.17
C ASP A 711 12.18 34.30 -20.15
N ALA A 712 12.05 33.72 -21.34
CA ALA A 712 11.03 34.11 -22.32
C ALA A 712 9.59 33.88 -21.81
N GLU A 713 9.33 32.77 -21.12
CA GLU A 713 8.00 32.49 -20.55
C GLU A 713 7.72 33.38 -19.33
N LEU A 714 8.76 33.74 -18.56
CA LEU A 714 8.64 34.75 -17.51
C LEU A 714 8.34 36.14 -18.08
N ASP A 715 8.92 36.49 -19.23
CA ASP A 715 8.61 37.71 -19.96
C ASP A 715 7.18 37.69 -20.52
N GLU A 716 6.66 36.53 -20.94
CA GLU A 716 5.25 36.37 -21.31
C GLU A 716 4.31 36.63 -20.12
N LEU A 717 4.65 36.17 -18.92
CA LEU A 717 3.89 36.48 -17.70
C LEU A 717 3.90 37.99 -17.40
N ARG A 718 5.06 38.65 -17.53
CA ARG A 718 5.17 40.11 -17.39
C ARG A 718 4.34 40.85 -18.44
N ALA A 719 4.38 40.41 -19.69
CA ALA A 719 3.58 40.96 -20.78
C ALA A 719 2.07 40.80 -20.54
N ALA A 720 1.66 39.75 -19.81
CA ALA A 720 0.30 39.56 -19.33
C ALA A 720 -0.07 40.42 -18.10
N GLY A 721 0.84 41.29 -17.63
CA GLY A 721 0.64 42.16 -16.48
C GLY A 721 0.80 41.46 -15.13
N LEU A 722 1.43 40.29 -15.10
CA LEU A 722 1.69 39.53 -13.88
C LEU A 722 3.12 39.79 -13.41
N GLU A 723 3.32 39.88 -12.10
CA GLU A 723 4.63 40.14 -11.51
C GLU A 723 4.93 39.11 -10.40
N PRO A 724 6.20 38.74 -10.20
CA PRO A 724 6.58 37.83 -9.13
C PRO A 724 6.36 38.49 -7.77
N ARG A 725 5.90 37.71 -6.80
CA ARG A 725 5.70 38.14 -5.43
C ARG A 725 6.36 37.18 -4.46
N ARG A 726 7.28 37.71 -3.65
CA ARG A 726 7.78 37.06 -2.43
C ARG A 726 6.72 37.12 -1.35
N VAL A 727 6.50 36.00 -0.66
CA VAL A 727 5.47 35.85 0.37
C VAL A 727 6.17 35.46 1.68
N PRO A 728 6.71 36.43 2.44
CA PRO A 728 7.21 36.16 3.77
C PRO A 728 6.06 35.87 4.73
N VAL A 729 6.25 34.90 5.61
CA VAL A 729 5.25 34.45 6.58
C VAL A 729 5.82 34.38 7.99
N LYS A 730 4.97 34.42 9.01
CA LYS A 730 5.38 34.25 10.40
C LYS A 730 5.49 32.77 10.77
N ALA A 731 6.20 32.47 11.86
CA ALA A 731 6.23 31.13 12.42
C ALA A 731 4.80 30.62 12.68
N GLY A 732 4.47 29.48 12.10
CA GLY A 732 3.17 28.82 12.25
C GLY A 732 2.11 29.21 11.22
N ASP A 733 2.42 30.13 10.31
CA ASP A 733 1.60 30.40 9.14
C ASP A 733 1.74 29.26 8.10
N VAL A 734 0.67 29.02 7.33
CA VAL A 734 0.64 28.02 6.26
C VAL A 734 0.28 28.67 4.93
N ILE A 735 1.12 28.50 3.93
CA ILE A 735 0.83 28.91 2.56
C ILE A 735 0.16 27.75 1.84
N LEU A 736 -0.95 28.01 1.16
CA LEU A 736 -1.57 27.09 0.20
C LEU A 736 -1.47 27.66 -1.20
N TRP A 737 -1.16 26.83 -2.21
CA TRP A 737 -1.18 27.26 -3.61
C TRP A 737 -1.59 26.12 -4.53
N ARG A 738 -2.01 26.49 -5.74
CA ARG A 738 -2.38 25.54 -6.79
C ARG A 738 -1.13 25.04 -7.51
N SER A 739 -1.09 23.77 -7.89
CA SER A 739 0.01 23.19 -8.67
C SER A 739 0.21 23.83 -10.04
N ASP A 740 -0.84 24.44 -10.61
CA ASP A 740 -0.78 25.19 -11.86
C ASP A 740 -0.40 26.67 -11.68
N LEU A 741 -0.07 27.13 -10.46
CA LEU A 741 0.51 28.46 -10.22
C LEU A 741 2.02 28.45 -10.44
N ALA A 742 2.58 29.42 -11.15
CA ALA A 742 4.02 29.55 -11.29
C ALA A 742 4.63 29.98 -9.94
N HIS A 743 5.55 29.17 -9.41
CA HIS A 743 6.12 29.39 -8.09
C HIS A 743 7.57 28.87 -7.99
N SER A 744 8.26 29.28 -6.93
CA SER A 744 9.60 28.79 -6.58
C SER A 744 9.91 29.01 -5.10
N ALA A 745 10.94 28.30 -4.62
CA ALA A 745 11.61 28.65 -3.37
C ALA A 745 12.67 29.71 -3.70
N ALA A 746 12.32 31.00 -3.52
CA ALA A 746 13.21 32.07 -3.92
C ALA A 746 14.47 32.13 -3.03
N PRO A 747 15.65 32.38 -3.62
CA PRO A 747 16.86 32.58 -2.83
C PRO A 747 16.77 33.87 -1.99
N PRO A 748 17.54 34.03 -0.91
CA PRO A 748 17.53 35.26 -0.14
C PRO A 748 18.07 36.46 -0.96
N LEU A 749 17.57 37.66 -0.67
CA LEU A 749 18.03 38.91 -1.27
C LEU A 749 19.28 39.39 -0.52
N GLY A 750 20.41 38.78 -0.85
CA GLY A 750 21.71 39.07 -0.25
C GLY A 750 22.03 38.23 1.00
N PRO A 751 23.14 38.54 1.68
CA PRO A 751 23.62 37.79 2.83
C PRO A 751 22.65 37.81 4.02
N ARG A 752 22.31 36.64 4.55
CA ARG A 752 21.44 36.47 5.71
C ARG A 752 22.18 35.74 6.85
N PRO A 753 22.28 36.33 8.05
CA PRO A 753 23.05 35.76 9.16
C PRO A 753 22.32 34.68 9.96
N ASN A 754 21.01 34.56 9.77
CA ASN A 754 20.13 33.72 10.57
C ASN A 754 19.76 32.42 9.84
N PHE A 755 19.55 31.37 10.64
CA PHE A 755 18.96 30.11 10.23
C PHE A 755 17.45 30.28 9.95
N ARG A 756 16.92 29.55 8.96
CA ARG A 756 15.47 29.56 8.63
C ARG A 756 14.97 28.13 8.41
N ALA A 757 13.69 27.90 8.72
CA ALA A 757 13.04 26.60 8.65
C ALA A 757 11.56 26.69 8.27
#